data_AF-A0A5M3MBS1-F1
#
_entry.id   AF-A0A5M3MBS1-F1
#
_cell.length_a   1.000
_cell.length_b   1.000
_cell.length_c   1.000
_cell.angle_alpha   90.00
_cell.angle_beta   90.00
_cell.angle_gamma   90.00
#
_symmetry.space_group_name_H-M   'P 1'
#
loop_
_entity.id
_entity.type
_entity.pdbx_description
1 polymer ?
#
loop_
_entity_poly.entity_id
_entity_poly.type
_entity_poly.pdbx_seq_one_letter_code
_entity_poly.pdbx_strand_id
1 'polypeptide(L)'
;MPVMPRTIPPPIVVSSPPEDSGIPDPSPVLSPELRDSLKRRTEDTLLHIIEKNRYTQWASKSPELQSFREALEHQGSRAESPTTPTPTPTPNTTPTVDVVEFDREMLLENYRDHIPLTTYPAYEPFVSKLMDPEVTEDEVKDLLSPGLPFFVACSSATSGKVPKYFPKYIHPAGQAYESVDNNANPMSDRGGKNLVVYSLTYRRLIEVTGEGGKVAKKIPVTLMSSGSVRMQHKIPVEADEWAKTMTAPRATSPIAVSFIDNYRTYLLIHGFFALGDVMLENVNTLFGTVFLDMIRYIEEEWDHLLDCLEHGKLPNFEGLEEVRKYLEPKVVAKPERAAELRELGIDTSTPGWCVRVWPNLRVVVGICSGVFAAVIPKIRHYVGPDVSMRSLGFTASETYVGMVYKPEDLNLYKTSFDDIIEYLDISAEEQATSLVSCWDIQTGSKYEIVVTTRDGMWRYRLGDIVEVAGFDPMDGAPILRYIERRNVVLRFYHANISERELASAIFAAQEILGPVVEFTVMLDRRTMPVGFGFIVELQGGPNGELSLLKEDEAHRAPGLVHASLCAANENYENECRIGHIGHPTIRIVAPGTFREYRKNKIEAMKGGAGQAKVPVVMLDQEMQDWVLERVVREVHRPAPEPVTVGVARIEEVISSAETSEAEDSDAGSTAETASEHEGAHEHGKARAVISRSQPSKSWTSGWGFSPLMAGSVFGGLYVGMRLVRSLFAV
;
A
#
# COMPACT_ATOMS: atom_id res chain seq x y z
N MET A 1 11.06 34.31 -36.34
CA MET A 1 10.52 34.63 -35.00
C MET A 1 10.88 33.47 -34.09
N PRO A 2 11.55 33.69 -32.95
CA PRO A 2 11.99 32.60 -32.10
C PRO A 2 10.78 31.98 -31.39
N VAL A 3 10.68 30.65 -31.47
CA VAL A 3 9.66 29.84 -30.82
C VAL A 3 9.98 29.81 -29.32
N MET A 4 9.06 30.34 -28.50
CA MET A 4 9.17 30.24 -27.04
C MET A 4 9.14 28.78 -26.58
N PRO A 5 9.91 28.41 -25.54
CA PRO A 5 9.82 27.09 -24.92
C PRO A 5 8.44 26.92 -24.30
N ARG A 6 7.70 25.88 -24.71
CA ARG A 6 6.43 25.50 -24.11
C ARG A 6 6.71 24.92 -22.72
N THR A 7 6.21 25.60 -21.70
CA THR A 7 6.18 25.13 -20.32
C THR A 7 5.49 23.76 -20.23
N ILE A 8 6.15 22.84 -19.52
CA ILE A 8 5.63 21.55 -19.09
C ILE A 8 4.29 21.79 -18.36
N PRO A 9 3.22 21.02 -18.62
CA PRO A 9 1.99 21.16 -17.85
C PRO A 9 2.25 20.84 -16.37
N PRO A 10 1.69 21.61 -15.42
CA PRO A 10 1.83 21.29 -14.00
C PRO A 10 1.23 19.91 -13.71
N PRO A 11 1.64 19.24 -12.61
CA PRO A 11 0.96 18.04 -12.14
C PRO A 11 -0.53 18.31 -12.02
N ILE A 12 -1.36 17.30 -12.34
CA ILE A 12 -2.83 17.38 -12.25
C ILE A 12 -3.19 17.75 -10.80
N VAL A 13 -3.36 19.05 -10.55
CA VAL A 13 -3.99 19.57 -9.34
C VAL A 13 -5.47 19.32 -9.56
N VAL A 14 -6.00 18.29 -8.92
CA VAL A 14 -7.44 18.07 -8.83
C VAL A 14 -7.99 19.19 -7.93
N SER A 15 -8.29 20.34 -8.53
CA SER A 15 -8.91 21.47 -7.86
C SER A 15 -10.43 21.29 -7.83
N SER A 16 -10.97 21.08 -6.65
CA SER A 16 -12.36 21.42 -6.28
C SER A 16 -12.38 21.53 -4.75
N PRO A 17 -12.86 22.65 -4.17
CA PRO A 17 -12.67 22.91 -2.74
C PRO A 17 -13.71 22.13 -1.92
N PRO A 18 -13.30 21.33 -0.92
CA PRO A 18 -14.06 21.28 0.32
C PRO A 18 -13.82 22.61 1.06
N GLU A 19 -14.67 22.94 2.03
CA GLU A 19 -14.47 24.08 2.95
C GLU A 19 -12.99 24.22 3.33
N ASP A 20 -12.44 25.44 3.22
CA ASP A 20 -11.08 25.76 3.69
C ASP A 20 -10.91 25.17 5.08
N SER A 21 -9.97 24.22 5.22
CA SER A 21 -9.75 23.49 6.46
C SER A 21 -9.34 24.42 7.61
N GLY A 22 -9.02 25.68 7.31
CA GLY A 22 -8.49 26.66 8.25
C GLY A 22 -7.07 26.33 8.69
N ILE A 23 -6.48 25.28 8.11
CA ILE A 23 -5.11 24.85 8.35
C ILE A 23 -4.20 25.74 7.50
N PRO A 24 -3.23 26.44 8.11
CA PRO A 24 -2.38 27.37 7.37
C PRO A 24 -1.53 26.63 6.34
N ASP A 25 -1.15 27.33 5.27
CA ASP A 25 -0.19 26.77 4.31
C ASP A 25 1.20 26.55 4.97
N PRO A 26 1.97 25.57 4.50
CA PRO A 26 3.34 25.37 4.99
C PRO A 26 4.17 26.63 4.76
N SER A 27 4.90 27.05 5.80
CA SER A 27 5.88 28.13 5.68
C SER A 27 7.11 27.63 4.91
N PRO A 28 7.60 28.35 3.88
CA PRO A 28 8.81 27.94 3.18
C PRO A 28 10.07 28.13 4.02
N VAL A 29 9.99 28.90 5.11
CA VAL A 29 11.10 29.24 6.00
C VAL A 29 10.77 28.80 7.43
N LEU A 30 11.71 28.11 8.07
CA LEU A 30 11.66 27.78 9.48
C LEU A 30 12.23 28.94 10.30
N SER A 31 11.44 29.53 11.19
CA SER A 31 11.93 30.63 12.05
C SER A 31 12.99 30.12 13.03
N PRO A 32 13.92 30.97 13.53
CA PRO A 32 14.91 30.56 14.51
C PRO A 32 14.30 29.92 15.77
N GLU A 33 13.19 30.47 16.27
CA GLU A 33 12.52 29.96 17.48
C GLU A 33 11.91 28.58 17.25
N LEU A 34 11.25 28.38 16.10
CA LEU A 34 10.70 27.08 15.72
C LEU A 34 11.81 26.07 15.42
N ARG A 35 12.93 26.51 14.82
CA ARG A 35 14.12 25.69 14.59
C ARG A 35 14.69 25.14 15.90
N ASP A 36 14.86 25.99 16.90
CA ASP A 36 15.41 25.59 18.20
C ASP A 36 14.43 24.69 18.97
N SER A 37 13.12 24.97 18.89
CA SER A 37 12.07 24.12 19.48
C SER A 37 12.03 22.73 18.84
N LEU A 38 12.08 22.67 17.50
CA LEU A 38 12.13 21.44 16.73
C LEU A 38 13.38 20.63 17.05
N LYS A 39 14.55 21.28 17.05
CA LYS A 39 15.83 20.65 17.40
C LYS A 39 15.78 19.99 18.78
N ARG A 40 15.38 20.75 19.81
CA ARG A 40 15.31 20.25 21.18
C ARG A 40 14.38 19.04 21.30
N ARG A 41 13.18 19.12 20.71
CA ARG A 41 12.19 18.04 20.74
C ARG A 41 12.71 16.76 20.08
N THR A 42 13.32 16.89 18.91
CA THR A 42 13.87 15.76 18.17
C THR A 42 15.08 15.15 18.90
N GLU A 43 15.97 15.95 19.47
CA GLU A 43 17.11 15.47 20.26
C GLU A 43 16.65 14.76 21.54
N ASP A 44 15.63 15.27 22.23
CA ASP A 44 15.04 14.62 23.41
C ASP A 44 14.40 13.26 23.05
N THR A 45 13.67 13.18 21.94
CA THR A 45 13.13 11.90 21.43
C THR A 45 14.26 10.92 21.09
N LEU A 46 15.34 11.39 20.46
CA LEU A 46 16.46 10.55 20.05
C LEU A 46 17.16 9.97 21.29
N LEU A 47 17.42 10.80 22.29
CA LEU A 47 17.98 10.37 23.57
C LEU A 47 17.11 9.30 24.23
N HIS A 48 15.79 9.51 24.27
CA HIS A 48 14.87 8.53 24.81
C HIS A 48 14.95 7.17 24.09
N ILE A 49 15.02 7.18 22.75
CA ILE A 49 15.15 5.96 21.95
C ILE A 49 16.50 5.27 22.23
N ILE A 50 17.60 6.02 22.27
CA ILE A 50 18.93 5.47 22.54
C ILE A 50 18.97 4.84 23.93
N GLU A 51 18.50 5.53 24.96
CA GLU A 51 18.47 5.04 26.34
C GLU A 51 17.68 3.73 26.48
N LYS A 52 16.55 3.62 25.76
CA LYS A 52 15.70 2.42 25.79
C LYS A 52 16.28 1.26 25.00
N ASN A 53 16.88 1.51 23.84
CA ASN A 53 17.18 0.47 22.87
C ASN A 53 18.67 0.08 22.81
N ARG A 54 19.60 0.86 23.40
CA ARG A 54 21.06 0.57 23.30
C ARG A 54 21.51 -0.76 23.90
N TYR A 55 20.72 -1.33 24.81
CA TYR A 55 21.00 -2.62 25.47
C TYR A 55 20.24 -3.81 24.89
N THR A 56 19.47 -3.59 23.81
CA THR A 56 18.73 -4.67 23.14
C THR A 56 19.68 -5.68 22.53
N GLN A 57 19.20 -6.89 22.24
CA GLN A 57 20.04 -7.94 21.68
C GLN A 57 20.68 -7.54 20.36
N TRP A 58 19.93 -6.87 19.49
CA TRP A 58 20.49 -6.36 18.25
C TRP A 58 21.51 -5.26 18.52
N ALA A 59 21.18 -4.22 19.29
CA ALA A 59 22.10 -3.11 19.52
C ALA A 59 23.41 -3.53 20.21
N SER A 60 23.36 -4.55 21.07
CA SER A 60 24.53 -5.08 21.80
C SER A 60 25.39 -6.05 20.98
N LYS A 61 24.82 -6.77 20.01
CA LYS A 61 25.52 -7.86 19.28
C LYS A 61 25.77 -7.55 17.80
N SER A 62 25.06 -6.58 17.23
CA SER A 62 25.19 -6.20 15.82
C SER A 62 26.59 -5.64 15.53
N PRO A 63 27.23 -6.06 14.42
CA PRO A 63 28.46 -5.44 13.92
C PRO A 63 28.26 -3.96 13.57
N GLU A 64 27.09 -3.58 13.05
CA GLU A 64 26.78 -2.21 12.62
C GLU A 64 26.88 -1.19 13.77
N LEU A 65 26.60 -1.58 15.01
CA LEU A 65 26.72 -0.71 16.19
C LEU A 65 28.04 -0.87 16.96
N GLN A 66 29.00 -1.62 16.45
CA GLN A 66 30.27 -1.86 17.16
C GLN A 66 31.00 -0.56 17.50
N SER A 67 31.18 0.33 16.51
CA SER A 67 31.90 1.59 16.71
C SER A 67 31.21 2.49 17.76
N PHE A 68 29.88 2.48 17.80
CA PHE A 68 29.10 3.23 18.78
C PHE A 68 29.29 2.68 20.20
N ARG A 69 29.30 1.35 20.37
CA ARG A 69 29.54 0.72 21.68
C ARG A 69 30.95 1.01 22.18
N GLU A 70 31.96 0.87 21.33
CA GLU A 70 33.36 1.16 21.67
C GLU A 70 33.54 2.62 22.10
N ALA A 71 32.90 3.56 21.40
CA ALA A 71 32.92 4.98 21.77
C ALA A 71 32.33 5.24 23.16
N LEU A 72 31.23 4.57 23.51
CA LEU A 72 30.61 4.69 24.83
C LEU A 72 31.46 4.04 25.95
N GLU A 73 32.07 2.88 25.71
CA GLU A 73 32.92 2.18 26.68
C GLU A 73 34.21 2.95 27.01
N HIS A 74 34.86 3.52 25.99
CA HIS A 74 36.04 4.36 26.17
C HIS A 74 35.76 5.62 27.01
N GLN A 75 34.52 6.11 26.96
CA GLN A 75 34.09 7.29 27.71
C GLN A 75 33.69 6.95 29.14
N GLY A 76 32.95 5.85 29.37
CA GLY A 76 32.64 5.36 30.71
C GLY A 76 33.90 5.08 31.55
N SER A 77 34.92 4.49 30.91
CA SER A 77 36.24 4.24 31.54
C SER A 77 37.01 5.53 31.91
N ARG A 78 36.70 6.65 31.25
CA ARG A 78 37.35 7.95 31.50
C ARG A 78 36.67 8.73 32.64
N ALA A 79 35.38 8.50 32.85
CA ALA A 79 34.62 9.03 33.99
C ALA A 79 35.00 8.34 35.32
N GLU A 80 35.48 7.10 35.28
CA GLU A 80 35.92 6.33 36.46
C GLU A 80 37.37 6.60 36.92
N SER A 81 38.07 7.59 36.36
CA SER A 81 39.41 7.97 36.87
C SER A 81 39.31 8.71 38.22
N PRO A 82 39.89 8.18 39.33
CA PRO A 82 39.66 8.72 40.66
C PRO A 82 40.54 9.94 40.94
N THR A 83 39.94 11.12 41.13
CA THR A 83 40.59 12.28 41.76
C THR A 83 40.16 12.51 43.21
N THR A 84 39.74 11.47 43.93
CA THR A 84 39.56 11.58 45.39
C THR A 84 39.74 10.23 46.09
N PRO A 85 40.50 10.13 47.20
CA PRO A 85 40.67 8.87 47.91
C PRO A 85 39.40 8.55 48.71
N THR A 86 38.77 7.41 48.41
CA THR A 86 37.63 6.86 49.15
C THR A 86 38.08 6.27 50.49
N PRO A 87 37.37 6.49 51.62
CA PRO A 87 37.64 5.81 52.88
C PRO A 87 37.09 4.37 52.87
N THR A 88 37.75 3.51 53.66
CA THR A 88 37.57 2.07 53.91
C THR A 88 36.12 1.54 53.90
N PRO A 89 35.86 0.32 53.36
CA PRO A 89 34.50 -0.22 53.22
C PRO A 89 33.97 -0.87 54.50
N THR A 90 32.68 -0.66 54.79
CA THR A 90 31.89 -1.48 55.74
C THR A 90 31.08 -2.54 54.97
N PRO A 91 30.95 -3.77 55.49
CA PRO A 91 30.28 -4.86 54.80
C PRO A 91 28.76 -4.78 55.05
N ASN A 92 28.02 -4.20 54.11
CA ASN A 92 26.60 -4.48 53.82
C ASN A 92 26.12 -3.54 52.69
N THR A 93 26.40 -3.90 51.45
CA THR A 93 25.73 -3.28 50.29
C THR A 93 25.50 -4.34 49.23
N THR A 94 24.22 -4.58 48.96
CA THR A 94 23.69 -5.35 47.83
C THR A 94 24.20 -4.74 46.51
N PRO A 95 24.52 -5.52 45.47
CA PRO A 95 25.04 -4.95 44.23
C PRO A 95 23.92 -4.18 43.52
N THR A 96 24.04 -2.85 43.51
CA THR A 96 23.33 -1.99 42.56
C THR A 96 24.06 -2.11 41.22
N VAL A 97 23.33 -2.44 40.15
CA VAL A 97 23.85 -2.31 38.79
C VAL A 97 24.05 -0.82 38.55
N ASP A 98 25.29 -0.37 38.50
CA ASP A 98 25.63 1.03 38.25
C ASP A 98 25.16 1.40 36.83
N VAL A 99 24.06 2.15 36.76
CA VAL A 99 23.63 2.80 35.52
C VAL A 99 24.58 3.95 35.29
N VAL A 100 25.57 3.78 34.41
CA VAL A 100 26.44 4.86 33.96
C VAL A 100 25.56 5.95 33.33
N GLU A 101 25.45 7.08 34.02
CA GLU A 101 24.72 8.25 33.53
C GLU A 101 25.63 8.95 32.50
N PHE A 102 25.34 8.74 31.22
CA PHE A 102 26.09 9.37 30.13
C PHE A 102 25.65 10.82 29.95
N ASP A 103 26.60 11.70 29.62
CA ASP A 103 26.28 13.06 29.18
C ASP A 103 25.40 13.00 27.92
N ARG A 104 24.26 13.71 27.95
CA ARG A 104 23.26 13.76 26.88
C ARG A 104 23.87 14.30 25.58
N GLU A 105 24.70 15.33 25.66
CA GLU A 105 25.32 15.91 24.47
C GLU A 105 26.28 14.92 23.82
N MET A 106 27.10 14.26 24.63
CA MET A 106 28.03 13.23 24.14
C MET A 106 27.29 12.03 23.53
N LEU A 107 26.16 11.61 24.09
CA LEU A 107 25.37 10.52 23.53
C LEU A 107 24.81 10.86 22.14
N LEU A 108 24.40 12.11 21.92
CA LEU A 108 23.98 12.61 20.62
C LEU A 108 25.14 12.69 19.63
N GLU A 109 26.31 13.18 20.06
CA GLU A 109 27.52 13.23 19.22
C GLU A 109 27.95 11.81 18.80
N ASN A 110 28.07 10.89 19.76
CA ASN A 110 28.43 9.51 19.46
C ASN A 110 27.41 8.85 18.51
N TYR A 111 26.12 9.13 18.67
CA TYR A 111 25.10 8.63 17.73
C TYR A 111 25.38 9.15 16.30
N ARG A 112 25.62 10.45 16.16
CA ARG A 112 25.84 11.08 14.85
C ARG A 112 27.09 10.55 14.16
N ASP A 113 28.16 10.37 14.93
CA ASP A 113 29.49 10.02 14.42
C ASP A 113 29.66 8.53 14.15
N HIS A 114 28.99 7.66 14.92
CA HIS A 114 29.27 6.22 14.91
C HIS A 114 28.13 5.33 14.41
N ILE A 115 26.90 5.83 14.29
CA ILE A 115 25.78 5.01 13.76
C ILE A 115 25.76 5.09 12.23
N PRO A 116 26.00 3.99 11.51
CA PRO A 116 25.98 3.98 10.05
C PRO A 116 24.55 3.95 9.50
N LEU A 117 24.39 4.17 8.19
CA LEU A 117 23.14 3.85 7.50
C LEU A 117 22.93 2.33 7.52
N THR A 118 21.75 1.87 7.93
CA THR A 118 21.40 0.45 7.96
C THR A 118 20.31 0.09 6.95
N THR A 119 20.25 -1.19 6.59
CA THR A 119 19.20 -1.76 5.74
C THR A 119 18.74 -3.10 6.31
N TYR A 120 17.65 -3.65 5.79
CA TYR A 120 17.01 -4.86 6.35
C TYR A 120 17.95 -6.07 6.58
N PRO A 121 18.95 -6.38 5.72
CA PRO A 121 19.91 -7.47 5.97
C PRO A 121 20.63 -7.40 7.32
N ALA A 122 20.84 -6.21 7.89
CA ALA A 122 21.45 -6.05 9.21
C ALA A 122 20.57 -6.61 10.35
N TYR A 123 19.25 -6.65 10.16
CA TYR A 123 18.28 -7.08 11.17
C TYR A 123 17.79 -8.51 10.94
N GLU A 124 17.83 -8.99 9.71
CA GLU A 124 17.32 -10.30 9.30
C GLU A 124 17.81 -11.47 10.16
N PRO A 125 19.10 -11.60 10.53
CA PRO A 125 19.58 -12.70 11.37
C PRO A 125 19.00 -12.73 12.79
N PHE A 126 18.53 -11.59 13.29
CA PHE A 126 17.91 -11.47 14.61
C PHE A 126 16.41 -11.72 14.52
N VAL A 127 15.76 -11.11 13.52
CA VAL A 127 14.32 -11.24 13.31
C VAL A 127 13.94 -12.65 12.89
N SER A 128 14.79 -13.36 12.13
CA SER A 128 14.53 -14.74 11.70
C SER A 128 14.37 -15.72 12.87
N LYS A 129 14.96 -15.44 14.04
CA LYS A 129 14.79 -16.26 15.26
C LYS A 129 13.34 -16.34 15.71
N LEU A 130 12.57 -15.26 15.54
CA LEU A 130 11.13 -15.26 15.83
C LEU A 130 10.34 -16.24 14.95
N MET A 131 10.92 -16.67 13.82
CA MET A 131 10.30 -17.60 12.89
C MET A 131 10.66 -19.06 13.19
N ASP A 132 11.53 -19.31 14.17
CA ASP A 132 11.84 -20.67 14.64
C ASP A 132 10.62 -21.28 15.35
N PRO A 133 10.17 -22.50 14.97
CA PRO A 133 9.11 -23.20 15.67
C PRO A 133 9.39 -23.48 17.16
N GLU A 134 10.65 -23.57 17.56
CA GLU A 134 11.09 -23.88 18.93
C GLU A 134 11.62 -22.63 19.66
N VAL A 135 11.27 -21.43 19.17
CA VAL A 135 11.75 -20.16 19.73
C VAL A 135 11.45 -20.02 21.23
N THR A 136 12.49 -19.69 21.99
CA THR A 136 12.42 -19.47 23.44
C THR A 136 12.40 -17.98 23.80
N GLU A 137 11.85 -17.65 24.97
CA GLU A 137 11.81 -16.26 25.45
C GLU A 137 13.21 -15.63 25.52
N ASP A 138 14.22 -16.35 26.00
CA ASP A 138 15.59 -15.83 26.16
C ASP A 138 16.23 -15.44 24.81
N GLU A 139 15.84 -16.09 23.72
CA GLU A 139 16.37 -15.80 22.38
C GLU A 139 15.82 -14.52 21.76
N VAL A 140 14.62 -14.10 22.16
CA VAL A 140 13.87 -13.02 21.49
C VAL A 140 13.32 -11.94 22.43
N LYS A 141 13.50 -12.07 23.74
CA LYS A 141 13.26 -11.01 24.70
C LYS A 141 14.27 -9.88 24.48
N ASP A 142 13.78 -8.64 24.50
CA ASP A 142 14.56 -7.44 24.24
C ASP A 142 15.29 -7.48 22.88
N LEU A 143 14.70 -8.13 21.86
CA LEU A 143 15.36 -8.40 20.58
C LEU A 143 15.79 -7.11 19.88
N LEU A 144 14.85 -6.19 19.68
CA LEU A 144 15.07 -4.87 19.04
C LEU A 144 14.63 -3.71 19.95
N SER A 145 13.66 -3.94 20.82
CA SER A 145 13.16 -3.00 21.83
C SER A 145 12.79 -3.78 23.08
N PRO A 146 12.74 -3.16 24.27
CA PRO A 146 12.46 -3.88 25.52
C PRO A 146 11.14 -4.69 25.51
N GLY A 147 11.20 -5.90 26.06
CA GLY A 147 10.13 -6.88 26.14
C GLY A 147 10.02 -7.77 24.90
N LEU A 148 8.87 -8.44 24.80
CA LEU A 148 8.52 -9.25 23.63
C LEU A 148 7.62 -8.44 22.66
N PRO A 149 7.79 -8.58 21.34
CA PRO A 149 6.92 -7.95 20.35
C PRO A 149 5.45 -8.28 20.61
N PHE A 150 4.55 -7.34 20.33
CA PHE A 150 3.11 -7.57 20.34
C PHE A 150 2.65 -8.29 19.06
N PHE A 151 3.22 -7.92 17.93
CA PHE A 151 3.03 -8.57 16.64
C PHE A 151 4.28 -8.42 15.78
N VAL A 152 4.35 -9.18 14.69
CA VAL A 152 5.37 -9.00 13.65
C VAL A 152 4.68 -8.53 12.38
N ALA A 153 5.00 -7.32 11.94
CA ALA A 153 4.49 -6.77 10.70
C ALA A 153 5.20 -7.44 9.52
N CYS A 154 4.43 -8.06 8.63
CA CYS A 154 4.93 -8.61 7.38
C CYS A 154 4.76 -7.58 6.27
N SER A 155 5.86 -7.07 5.71
CA SER A 155 5.77 -6.12 4.60
C SER A 155 5.21 -6.80 3.36
N SER A 156 4.28 -6.13 2.66
CA SER A 156 3.86 -6.54 1.31
C SER A 156 5.02 -6.31 0.35
N ALA A 157 5.69 -7.36 -0.13
CA ALA A 157 6.71 -7.21 -1.16
C ALA A 157 6.08 -6.58 -2.42
N THR A 158 6.41 -5.33 -2.70
CA THR A 158 5.95 -4.62 -3.89
C THR A 158 6.72 -5.05 -5.15
N SER A 159 7.79 -5.83 -5.01
CA SER A 159 8.73 -6.17 -6.10
C SER A 159 9.05 -7.68 -6.22
N GLY A 160 8.20 -8.57 -5.69
CA GLY A 160 8.40 -10.03 -5.80
C GLY A 160 9.52 -10.61 -4.92
N LYS A 161 10.11 -9.82 -4.01
CA LYS A 161 11.10 -10.29 -3.03
C LYS A 161 10.47 -11.01 -1.84
N VAL A 162 11.28 -11.79 -1.12
CA VAL A 162 10.89 -12.42 0.16
C VAL A 162 10.32 -11.34 1.11
N PRO A 163 9.20 -11.60 1.81
CA PRO A 163 8.64 -10.65 2.76
C PRO A 163 9.62 -10.29 3.87
N LYS A 164 9.74 -9.00 4.17
CA LYS A 164 10.44 -8.50 5.36
C LYS A 164 9.51 -8.53 6.58
N TYR A 165 10.10 -8.75 7.75
CA TYR A 165 9.41 -8.87 9.02
C TYR A 165 9.90 -7.79 9.99
N PHE A 166 8.97 -7.07 10.59
CA PHE A 166 9.27 -5.98 11.51
C PHE A 166 8.56 -6.24 12.84
N PRO A 167 9.28 -6.67 13.89
CA PRO A 167 8.70 -6.81 15.23
C PRO A 167 8.20 -5.46 15.74
N LYS A 168 6.99 -5.43 16.29
CA LYS A 168 6.32 -4.22 16.78
C LYS A 168 6.03 -4.31 18.27
N TYR A 169 6.43 -3.30 19.03
CA TYR A 169 6.35 -3.30 20.49
C TYR A 169 5.31 -2.30 20.98
N ILE A 170 4.79 -2.51 22.19
CA ILE A 170 3.85 -1.57 22.79
C ILE A 170 4.64 -0.39 23.34
N HIS A 171 4.43 0.77 22.72
CA HIS A 171 4.89 2.06 23.22
C HIS A 171 3.70 2.89 23.71
N PRO A 172 3.90 3.92 24.55
CA PRO A 172 2.91 4.95 24.76
C PRO A 172 2.43 5.51 23.40
N ALA A 173 1.11 5.68 23.28
CA ALA A 173 0.49 6.13 22.03
C ALA A 173 1.13 7.46 21.58
N GLY A 174 1.59 7.46 20.33
CA GLY A 174 2.27 8.57 19.70
C GLY A 174 1.32 9.41 18.84
N GLN A 175 1.71 10.65 18.52
CA GLN A 175 0.82 11.59 17.80
C GLN A 175 0.41 11.09 16.41
N ALA A 176 1.34 10.57 15.61
CA ALA A 176 1.00 10.13 14.25
C ALA A 176 0.15 8.86 14.26
N TYR A 177 0.39 7.99 15.24
CA TYR A 177 -0.41 6.80 15.44
C TYR A 177 -1.87 7.14 15.78
N GLU A 178 -2.09 8.03 16.76
CA GLU A 178 -3.44 8.50 17.13
C GLU A 178 -4.11 9.26 15.99
N SER A 179 -3.36 10.05 15.22
CA SER A 179 -3.90 10.78 14.07
C SER A 179 -4.39 9.83 12.98
N VAL A 180 -3.63 8.79 12.65
CA VAL A 180 -4.03 7.79 11.65
C VAL A 180 -5.33 7.10 12.06
N ASP A 181 -5.49 6.72 13.33
CA ASP A 181 -6.72 6.10 13.80
C ASP A 181 -7.92 7.06 13.80
N ASN A 182 -7.73 8.30 14.26
CA ASN A 182 -8.78 9.31 14.20
C ASN A 182 -9.24 9.60 12.77
N ASN A 183 -8.30 9.59 11.81
CA ASN A 183 -8.63 9.68 10.38
C ASN A 183 -9.28 8.41 9.85
N ALA A 184 -8.92 7.24 10.38
CA ALA A 184 -9.51 5.97 9.99
C ALA A 184 -10.98 5.84 10.42
N ASN A 185 -11.35 6.47 11.53
CA ASN A 185 -12.64 6.37 12.18
C ASN A 185 -13.17 7.74 12.65
N PRO A 186 -13.38 8.70 11.73
CA PRO A 186 -13.70 10.08 12.07
C PRO A 186 -14.97 10.17 12.92
N MET A 187 -14.99 11.11 13.88
CA MET A 187 -16.14 11.36 14.74
C MET A 187 -17.29 12.01 13.95
N SER A 188 -18.52 11.63 14.27
CA SER A 188 -19.73 12.22 13.70
C SER A 188 -20.40 13.15 14.71
N ASP A 189 -20.78 14.33 14.25
CA ASP A 189 -21.61 15.29 14.99
C ASP A 189 -23.10 14.91 15.02
N ARG A 190 -23.53 13.98 14.15
CA ARG A 190 -24.94 13.58 13.95
C ARG A 190 -25.23 12.12 14.30
N GLY A 191 -24.23 11.41 14.84
CA GLY A 191 -24.37 10.00 15.20
C GLY A 191 -24.25 9.03 14.02
N GLY A 192 -23.71 9.48 12.89
CA GLY A 192 -23.48 8.66 11.71
C GLY A 192 -22.47 7.53 11.91
N LYS A 193 -22.48 6.64 10.92
CA LYS A 193 -21.81 5.34 10.93
C LYS A 193 -20.61 5.32 10.01
N ASN A 194 -19.67 4.44 10.33
CA ASN A 194 -18.42 4.25 9.62
C ASN A 194 -18.34 2.83 9.09
N LEU A 195 -18.07 2.69 7.80
CA LEU A 195 -17.57 1.46 7.21
C LEU A 195 -16.04 1.54 7.23
N VAL A 196 -15.42 0.72 8.06
CA VAL A 196 -13.95 0.63 8.16
C VAL A 196 -13.55 -0.78 7.78
N VAL A 197 -12.90 -0.92 6.63
CA VAL A 197 -12.47 -2.20 6.06
C VAL A 197 -11.06 -2.48 6.56
N TYR A 198 -10.96 -3.29 7.61
CA TYR A 198 -9.69 -3.82 8.12
C TYR A 198 -9.80 -5.31 8.46
N SER A 199 -8.70 -6.04 8.26
CA SER A 199 -8.58 -7.44 8.66
C SER A 199 -7.92 -7.56 10.03
N LEU A 200 -8.34 -8.52 10.84
CA LEU A 200 -7.70 -8.94 12.09
C LEU A 200 -7.05 -10.32 11.95
N THR A 201 -7.07 -10.91 10.76
CA THR A 201 -6.43 -12.21 10.48
C THR A 201 -4.91 -12.14 10.62
N TYR A 202 -4.25 -13.29 10.72
CA TYR A 202 -2.80 -13.39 10.79
C TYR A 202 -2.32 -14.58 9.95
N ARG A 203 -1.12 -14.48 9.40
CA ARG A 203 -0.50 -15.49 8.54
C ARG A 203 0.05 -16.68 9.32
N ARG A 204 0.58 -16.36 10.49
CA ARG A 204 1.22 -17.30 11.39
C ARG A 204 1.07 -16.80 12.81
N LEU A 205 0.97 -17.73 13.74
CA LEU A 205 1.08 -17.46 15.16
C LEU A 205 2.41 -18.02 15.66
N ILE A 206 3.24 -17.16 16.24
CA ILE A 206 4.49 -17.57 16.90
C ILE A 206 4.14 -17.85 18.36
N GLU A 207 4.47 -19.03 18.86
CA GLU A 207 4.34 -19.38 20.28
C GLU A 207 5.72 -19.37 20.92
N VAL A 208 6.01 -18.33 21.70
CA VAL A 208 7.29 -18.19 22.39
C VAL A 208 7.26 -19.05 23.65
N THR A 209 8.22 -19.95 23.79
CA THR A 209 8.31 -20.86 24.95
C THR A 209 9.09 -20.20 26.08
N GLY A 210 8.47 -20.09 27.26
CA GLY A 210 9.10 -19.59 28.48
C GLY A 210 9.63 -20.70 29.37
N GLU A 211 10.05 -20.31 30.58
CA GLU A 211 10.60 -21.22 31.58
C GLU A 211 9.63 -22.37 31.92
N GLY A 212 10.16 -23.60 31.97
CA GLY A 212 9.37 -24.80 32.23
C GLY A 212 8.51 -25.30 31.06
N GLY A 213 8.77 -24.82 29.83
CA GLY A 213 8.15 -25.35 28.60
C GLY A 213 6.73 -24.85 28.34
N LYS A 214 6.29 -23.79 29.03
CA LYS A 214 4.96 -23.18 28.83
C LYS A 214 5.05 -22.07 27.79
N VAL A 215 3.96 -21.84 27.04
CA VAL A 215 3.87 -20.69 26.13
C VAL A 215 3.86 -19.40 26.96
N ALA A 216 4.92 -18.60 26.83
CA ALA A 216 5.05 -17.30 27.46
C ALA A 216 4.20 -16.24 26.74
N LYS A 217 4.18 -16.27 25.41
CA LYS A 217 3.42 -15.32 24.58
C LYS A 217 3.09 -15.86 23.21
N LYS A 218 1.92 -15.52 22.69
CA LYS A 218 1.56 -15.70 21.28
C LYS A 218 1.72 -14.39 20.53
N ILE A 219 2.47 -14.40 19.43
CA ILE A 219 2.80 -13.22 18.63
C ILE A 219 2.29 -13.45 17.19
N PRO A 220 1.23 -12.75 16.74
CA PRO A 220 0.75 -12.89 15.38
C PRO A 220 1.72 -12.25 14.38
N VAL A 221 2.00 -12.96 13.29
CA VAL A 221 2.61 -12.42 12.08
C VAL A 221 1.49 -11.97 11.16
N THR A 222 1.36 -10.66 10.96
CA THR A 222 0.20 -10.08 10.25
C THR A 222 0.60 -8.83 9.46
N LEU A 223 -0.34 -8.23 8.75
CA LEU A 223 -0.14 -6.92 8.13
C LEU A 223 0.08 -5.86 9.19
N MET A 224 0.81 -4.80 8.83
CA MET A 224 1.00 -3.65 9.71
C MET A 224 -0.33 -3.08 10.20
N SER A 225 -1.30 -2.88 9.30
CA SER A 225 -2.64 -2.37 9.64
C SER A 225 -3.37 -3.26 10.65
N SER A 226 -3.39 -4.57 10.41
CA SER A 226 -4.03 -5.56 11.30
C SER A 226 -3.40 -5.59 12.69
N GLY A 227 -2.08 -5.65 12.75
CA GLY A 227 -1.34 -5.67 14.02
C GLY A 227 -1.48 -4.37 14.81
N SER A 228 -1.50 -3.22 14.11
CA SER A 228 -1.76 -1.92 14.72
C SER A 228 -3.15 -1.84 15.33
N VAL A 229 -4.21 -2.22 14.61
CA VAL A 229 -5.58 -2.23 15.17
C VAL A 229 -5.65 -3.11 16.42
N ARG A 230 -5.04 -4.31 16.38
CA ARG A 230 -4.93 -5.20 17.56
C ARG A 230 -4.19 -4.54 18.73
N MET A 231 -3.03 -3.95 18.47
CA MET A 231 -2.20 -3.31 19.50
C MET A 231 -2.93 -2.13 20.15
N GLN A 232 -3.56 -1.28 19.35
CA GLN A 232 -4.24 -0.08 19.80
C GLN A 232 -5.43 -0.39 20.72
N HIS A 233 -6.26 -1.34 20.29
CA HIS A 233 -7.43 -1.76 21.04
C HIS A 233 -7.10 -2.81 22.10
N LYS A 234 -5.82 -3.19 22.23
CA LYS A 234 -5.34 -4.23 23.14
C LYS A 234 -6.12 -5.53 22.97
N ILE A 235 -6.26 -5.96 21.71
CA ILE A 235 -6.92 -7.20 21.32
C ILE A 235 -5.82 -8.24 21.04
N PRO A 236 -5.37 -8.98 22.07
CA PRO A 236 -4.46 -10.10 21.87
C PRO A 236 -5.18 -11.22 21.10
N VAL A 237 -4.44 -12.17 20.52
CA VAL A 237 -5.01 -13.25 19.71
C VAL A 237 -5.96 -14.14 20.53
N GLU A 238 -5.69 -14.28 21.81
CA GLU A 238 -6.51 -15.02 22.76
C GLU A 238 -7.92 -14.40 22.93
N ALA A 239 -8.07 -13.13 22.61
CA ALA A 239 -9.35 -12.42 22.69
C ALA A 239 -10.20 -12.54 21.40
N ASP A 240 -9.75 -13.26 20.38
CA ASP A 240 -10.41 -13.30 19.06
C ASP A 240 -11.86 -13.80 19.12
N GLU A 241 -12.14 -14.89 19.85
CA GLU A 241 -13.51 -15.42 19.96
C GLU A 241 -14.46 -14.43 20.66
N TRP A 242 -13.96 -13.64 21.62
CA TRP A 242 -14.72 -12.56 22.25
C TRP A 242 -14.91 -11.39 21.28
N ALA A 243 -13.84 -10.95 20.61
CA ALA A 243 -13.87 -9.84 19.66
C ALA A 243 -14.89 -10.07 18.54
N LYS A 244 -14.99 -11.31 18.02
CA LYS A 244 -15.97 -11.69 16.99
C LYS A 244 -17.43 -11.46 17.43
N THR A 245 -17.75 -11.49 18.73
CA THR A 245 -19.13 -11.23 19.22
C THR A 245 -19.54 -9.75 19.18
N MET A 246 -18.55 -8.86 19.04
CA MET A 246 -18.72 -7.43 19.21
C MET A 246 -19.04 -6.72 17.91
N THR A 247 -19.64 -5.53 18.07
CA THR A 247 -19.79 -4.53 17.02
C THR A 247 -19.26 -3.22 17.59
N ALA A 248 -18.24 -2.65 16.96
CA ALA A 248 -17.66 -1.41 17.45
C ALA A 248 -18.69 -0.27 17.40
N PRO A 249 -18.65 0.69 18.34
CA PRO A 249 -19.52 1.86 18.29
C PRO A 249 -19.38 2.56 16.93
N ARG A 250 -20.53 2.91 16.33
CA ARG A 250 -20.63 3.53 15.00
C ARG A 250 -20.15 2.68 13.82
N ALA A 251 -19.64 1.47 13.99
CA ALA A 251 -19.36 0.60 12.86
C ALA A 251 -20.66 0.14 12.18
N THR A 252 -20.66 0.01 10.85
CA THR A 252 -21.75 -0.62 10.10
C THR A 252 -21.73 -2.15 10.25
N SER A 253 -20.54 -2.74 10.23
CA SER A 253 -20.32 -4.20 10.25
C SER A 253 -19.82 -4.69 11.61
N PRO A 254 -20.17 -5.92 12.03
CA PRO A 254 -19.59 -6.58 13.20
C PRO A 254 -18.08 -6.83 13.04
N ILE A 255 -17.35 -6.93 14.16
CA ILE A 255 -15.91 -7.22 14.15
C ILE A 255 -15.61 -8.59 13.53
N ALA A 256 -16.55 -9.54 13.60
CA ALA A 256 -16.41 -10.85 12.95
C ALA A 256 -16.12 -10.76 11.44
N VAL A 257 -16.53 -9.70 10.75
CA VAL A 257 -16.23 -9.50 9.32
C VAL A 257 -14.72 -9.38 9.08
N SER A 258 -13.98 -8.79 10.03
CA SER A 258 -12.52 -8.65 9.96
C SER A 258 -11.75 -9.97 10.06
N PHE A 259 -12.43 -11.09 10.34
CA PHE A 259 -11.86 -12.43 10.40
C PHE A 259 -12.15 -13.27 9.14
N ILE A 260 -12.70 -12.67 8.08
CA ILE A 260 -12.92 -13.34 6.80
C ILE A 260 -11.63 -13.25 5.96
N ASP A 261 -11.05 -14.40 5.61
CA ASP A 261 -9.83 -14.48 4.79
C ASP A 261 -10.11 -14.35 3.28
N ASN A 262 -11.28 -14.79 2.83
CA ASN A 262 -11.66 -14.69 1.42
C ASN A 262 -11.89 -13.22 1.05
N TYR A 263 -11.04 -12.65 0.19
CA TYR A 263 -11.03 -11.22 -0.13
C TYR A 263 -12.37 -10.71 -0.69
N ARG A 264 -12.98 -11.48 -1.60
CA ARG A 264 -14.26 -11.12 -2.22
C ARG A 264 -15.37 -11.11 -1.17
N THR A 265 -15.50 -12.19 -0.41
CA THR A 265 -16.51 -12.33 0.64
C THR A 265 -16.32 -11.27 1.72
N TYR A 266 -15.08 -11.00 2.12
CA TYR A 266 -14.73 -9.96 3.08
C TYR A 266 -15.28 -8.58 2.68
N LEU A 267 -15.04 -8.14 1.43
CA LEU A 267 -15.58 -6.88 0.92
C LEU A 267 -17.11 -6.90 0.76
N LEU A 268 -17.66 -8.01 0.26
CA LEU A 268 -19.11 -8.15 0.08
C LEU A 268 -19.88 -8.10 1.39
N ILE A 269 -19.37 -8.72 2.46
CA ILE A 269 -20.04 -8.68 3.76
C ILE A 269 -19.93 -7.29 4.40
N HIS A 270 -18.80 -6.59 4.27
CA HIS A 270 -18.73 -5.16 4.64
C HIS A 270 -19.77 -4.35 3.85
N GLY A 271 -19.85 -4.55 2.53
CA GLY A 271 -20.83 -3.92 1.65
C GLY A 271 -22.28 -4.22 2.03
N PHE A 272 -22.61 -5.48 2.35
CA PHE A 272 -23.94 -5.91 2.79
C PHE A 272 -24.43 -5.13 4.02
N PHE A 273 -23.60 -5.05 5.06
CA PHE A 273 -23.94 -4.28 6.26
C PHE A 273 -24.06 -2.78 5.97
N ALA A 274 -23.23 -2.23 5.08
CA ALA A 274 -23.32 -0.84 4.67
C ALA A 274 -24.58 -0.53 3.84
N LEU A 275 -24.99 -1.37 2.90
CA LEU A 275 -26.23 -1.18 2.13
C LEU A 275 -27.45 -1.07 3.04
N GLY A 276 -27.46 -1.86 4.12
CA GLY A 276 -28.51 -1.81 5.13
C GLY A 276 -28.49 -0.56 6.03
N ASP A 277 -27.44 0.25 6.03
CA ASP A 277 -27.28 1.37 6.97
C ASP A 277 -27.30 2.73 6.24
N VAL A 278 -28.46 3.39 6.28
CA VAL A 278 -28.66 4.74 5.71
C VAL A 278 -27.84 5.82 6.42
N MET A 279 -27.38 5.55 7.65
CA MET A 279 -26.58 6.49 8.45
C MET A 279 -25.09 6.42 8.13
N LEU A 280 -24.67 5.67 7.09
CA LEU A 280 -23.28 5.64 6.66
C LEU A 280 -22.79 7.04 6.24
N GLU A 281 -21.79 7.55 6.97
CA GLU A 281 -21.17 8.84 6.71
C GLU A 281 -19.75 8.70 6.17
N ASN A 282 -19.02 7.65 6.56
CA ASN A 282 -17.61 7.52 6.23
C ASN A 282 -17.26 6.10 5.74
N VAL A 283 -16.50 6.03 4.65
CA VAL A 283 -15.97 4.78 4.09
C VAL A 283 -14.45 4.82 4.13
N ASN A 284 -13.83 3.87 4.82
CA ASN A 284 -12.39 3.70 4.87
C ASN A 284 -11.99 2.31 4.36
N THR A 285 -11.12 2.27 3.35
CA THR A 285 -10.72 1.03 2.65
C THR A 285 -9.22 0.80 2.58
N LEU A 286 -8.42 1.52 3.38
CA LEU A 286 -6.95 1.55 3.35
C LEU A 286 -6.34 2.04 2.01
N PHE A 287 -6.74 1.50 0.86
CA PHE A 287 -6.36 1.93 -0.49
C PHE A 287 -7.59 2.24 -1.33
N GLY A 288 -7.50 3.27 -2.19
CA GLY A 288 -8.59 3.61 -3.10
C GLY A 288 -8.97 2.49 -4.08
N THR A 289 -8.04 1.60 -4.43
CA THR A 289 -8.31 0.41 -5.26
C THR A 289 -9.25 -0.58 -4.58
N VAL A 290 -9.16 -0.73 -3.25
CA VAL A 290 -10.03 -1.61 -2.46
C VAL A 290 -11.47 -1.06 -2.42
N PHE A 291 -11.62 0.27 -2.34
CA PHE A 291 -12.93 0.91 -2.52
C PHE A 291 -13.57 0.52 -3.85
N LEU A 292 -12.82 0.65 -4.96
CA LEU A 292 -13.34 0.29 -6.28
C LEU A 292 -13.69 -1.19 -6.38
N ASP A 293 -12.86 -2.08 -5.83
CA ASP A 293 -13.14 -3.52 -5.80
C ASP A 293 -14.46 -3.80 -5.06
N MET A 294 -14.65 -3.19 -3.88
CA MET A 294 -15.84 -3.36 -3.06
C MET A 294 -17.10 -2.88 -3.80
N ILE A 295 -17.05 -1.69 -4.40
CA ILE A 295 -18.17 -1.14 -5.18
C ILE A 295 -18.52 -2.04 -6.35
N ARG A 296 -17.54 -2.52 -7.12
CA ARG A 296 -17.79 -3.44 -8.24
C ARG A 296 -18.37 -4.78 -7.79
N TYR A 297 -17.91 -5.33 -6.66
CA TYR A 297 -18.52 -6.56 -6.12
C TYR A 297 -19.97 -6.33 -5.66
N ILE A 298 -20.28 -5.16 -5.09
CA ILE A 298 -21.66 -4.79 -4.76
C ILE A 298 -22.52 -4.69 -6.02
N GLU A 299 -22.01 -4.11 -7.11
CA GLU A 299 -22.71 -4.06 -8.40
C GLU A 299 -23.02 -5.47 -8.93
N GLU A 300 -22.04 -6.38 -8.90
CA GLU A 300 -22.17 -7.76 -9.38
C GLU A 300 -23.18 -8.60 -8.57
N GLU A 301 -23.24 -8.39 -7.27
CA GLU A 301 -24.07 -9.17 -6.33
C GLU A 301 -25.33 -8.43 -5.88
N TRP A 302 -25.66 -7.30 -6.53
CA TRP A 302 -26.69 -6.36 -6.09
C TRP A 302 -28.01 -7.04 -5.72
N ASP A 303 -28.61 -7.78 -6.66
CA ASP A 303 -29.91 -8.42 -6.44
C ASP A 303 -29.86 -9.45 -5.31
N HIS A 304 -28.77 -10.23 -5.21
CA HIS A 304 -28.60 -11.21 -4.16
C HIS A 304 -28.44 -10.56 -2.78
N LEU A 305 -27.66 -9.48 -2.69
CA LEU A 305 -27.48 -8.72 -1.46
C LEU A 305 -28.81 -8.08 -1.00
N LEU A 306 -29.61 -7.55 -1.93
CA LEU A 306 -30.91 -6.96 -1.61
C LEU A 306 -31.95 -8.00 -1.18
N ASP A 307 -31.97 -9.19 -1.80
CA ASP A 307 -32.82 -10.31 -1.35
C ASP A 307 -32.46 -10.75 0.08
N CYS A 308 -31.16 -10.86 0.37
CA CYS A 308 -30.66 -11.18 1.70
C CYS A 308 -31.04 -10.10 2.72
N LEU A 309 -30.92 -8.83 2.33
CA LEU A 309 -31.25 -7.67 3.17
C LEU A 309 -32.76 -7.62 3.48
N GLU A 310 -33.61 -7.86 2.48
CA GLU A 310 -35.07 -7.89 2.62
C GLU A 310 -35.52 -8.95 3.63
N HIS A 311 -34.97 -10.17 3.52
CA HIS A 311 -35.39 -11.32 4.32
C HIS A 311 -34.60 -11.49 5.63
N GLY A 312 -33.61 -10.64 5.89
CA GLY A 312 -32.76 -10.74 7.08
C GLY A 312 -31.90 -12.01 7.10
N LYS A 313 -31.38 -12.40 5.93
CA LYS A 313 -30.53 -13.59 5.78
C LYS A 313 -29.10 -13.16 5.52
N LEU A 314 -28.14 -13.86 6.12
CA LEU A 314 -26.73 -13.66 5.80
C LEU A 314 -26.48 -14.18 4.36
N PRO A 315 -25.86 -13.38 3.46
CA PRO A 315 -25.47 -13.85 2.14
C PRO A 315 -24.60 -15.11 2.22
N ASN A 316 -24.86 -16.08 1.35
CA ASN A 316 -24.20 -17.37 1.40
C ASN A 316 -22.98 -17.41 0.47
N PHE A 317 -21.90 -16.76 0.88
CA PHE A 317 -20.62 -16.79 0.19
C PHE A 317 -19.64 -17.75 0.88
N GLU A 318 -18.67 -18.24 0.12
CA GLU A 318 -17.55 -19.06 0.61
C GLU A 318 -16.68 -18.27 1.60
N GLY A 319 -16.14 -18.93 2.63
CA GLY A 319 -15.24 -18.33 3.61
C GLY A 319 -15.94 -17.71 4.82
N LEU A 320 -17.22 -18.04 5.04
CA LEU A 320 -18.01 -17.59 6.19
C LEU A 320 -18.10 -18.61 7.31
N GLU A 321 -17.58 -19.82 7.12
CA GLU A 321 -17.81 -20.99 7.99
C GLU A 321 -17.50 -20.70 9.46
N GLU A 322 -16.35 -20.06 9.75
CA GLU A 322 -15.91 -19.78 11.12
C GLU A 322 -16.62 -18.58 11.76
N VAL A 323 -17.08 -17.63 10.94
CA VAL A 323 -17.65 -16.35 11.41
C VAL A 323 -19.18 -16.33 11.39
N ARG A 324 -19.82 -17.26 10.68
CA ARG A 324 -21.27 -17.34 10.47
C ARG A 324 -22.04 -17.29 11.78
N LYS A 325 -21.63 -18.07 12.79
CA LYS A 325 -22.26 -18.10 14.13
C LYS A 325 -22.29 -16.74 14.83
N TYR A 326 -21.37 -15.82 14.48
CA TYR A 326 -21.31 -14.46 15.01
C TYR A 326 -22.06 -13.45 14.16
N LEU A 327 -22.12 -13.67 12.85
CA LEU A 327 -22.75 -12.76 11.90
C LEU A 327 -24.26 -12.94 11.83
N GLU A 328 -24.76 -14.18 11.79
CA GLU A 328 -26.20 -14.47 11.65
C GLU A 328 -27.07 -13.77 12.70
N PRO A 329 -26.71 -13.72 14.00
CA PRO A 329 -27.51 -13.00 15.00
C PRO A 329 -27.53 -11.47 14.82
N LYS A 330 -26.65 -10.91 13.99
CA LYS A 330 -26.54 -9.46 13.70
C LYS A 330 -27.28 -9.06 12.43
N VAL A 331 -27.75 -10.02 11.64
CA VAL A 331 -28.51 -9.74 10.41
C VAL A 331 -29.97 -9.54 10.76
N VAL A 332 -30.52 -8.40 10.34
CA VAL A 332 -31.92 -8.02 10.59
C VAL A 332 -32.57 -7.71 9.24
N ALA A 333 -33.81 -8.17 9.05
CA ALA A 333 -34.59 -7.89 7.86
C ALA A 333 -34.84 -6.38 7.69
N LYS A 334 -34.55 -5.84 6.51
CA LYS A 334 -34.73 -4.43 6.14
C LYS A 334 -35.45 -4.32 4.79
N PRO A 335 -36.72 -4.77 4.69
CA PRO A 335 -37.47 -4.81 3.43
C PRO A 335 -37.66 -3.43 2.79
N GLU A 336 -37.96 -2.39 3.59
CA GLU A 336 -38.12 -1.02 3.09
C GLU A 336 -36.84 -0.50 2.43
N ARG A 337 -35.69 -0.74 3.07
CA ARG A 337 -34.39 -0.36 2.54
C ARG A 337 -34.03 -1.14 1.27
N ALA A 338 -34.35 -2.43 1.23
CA ALA A 338 -34.13 -3.23 0.03
C ALA A 338 -35.00 -2.73 -1.14
N ALA A 339 -36.25 -2.37 -0.90
CA ALA A 339 -37.14 -1.81 -1.92
C ALA A 339 -36.63 -0.46 -2.46
N GLU A 340 -36.21 0.46 -1.58
CA GLU A 340 -35.59 1.74 -1.95
C GLU A 340 -34.38 1.52 -2.88
N LEU A 341 -33.48 0.61 -2.52
CA LEU A 341 -32.29 0.30 -3.32
C LEU A 341 -32.64 -0.34 -4.67
N ARG A 342 -33.69 -1.18 -4.75
CA ARG A 342 -34.16 -1.74 -6.03
C ARG A 342 -34.72 -0.66 -6.95
N GLU A 343 -35.46 0.30 -6.42
CA GLU A 343 -35.98 1.42 -7.20
C GLU A 343 -34.85 2.32 -7.71
N LEU A 344 -33.81 2.55 -6.90
CA LEU A 344 -32.61 3.30 -7.29
C LEU A 344 -31.82 2.59 -8.39
N GLY A 345 -31.63 1.28 -8.26
CA GLY A 345 -30.88 0.44 -9.20
C GLY A 345 -29.37 0.74 -9.26
N ILE A 346 -28.70 0.15 -10.25
CA ILE A 346 -27.27 0.40 -10.51
C ILE A 346 -27.18 1.39 -11.68
N ASP A 347 -27.22 2.69 -11.36
CA ASP A 347 -26.87 3.73 -12.34
C ASP A 347 -25.50 4.32 -12.03
N THR A 348 -24.46 3.58 -12.39
CA THR A 348 -23.08 3.99 -12.21
C THR A 348 -22.54 4.73 -13.44
N SER A 349 -23.41 4.95 -14.45
CA SER A 349 -23.14 5.83 -15.57
C SER A 349 -23.22 7.30 -15.17
N THR A 350 -24.13 7.63 -14.23
CA THR A 350 -24.27 8.97 -13.65
C THR A 350 -23.33 9.17 -12.44
N PRO A 351 -22.58 10.28 -12.36
CA PRO A 351 -21.78 10.60 -11.19
C PRO A 351 -22.59 10.61 -9.88
N GLY A 352 -21.94 10.27 -8.77
CA GLY A 352 -22.53 10.35 -7.43
C GLY A 352 -23.47 9.20 -7.05
N TRP A 353 -23.37 8.04 -7.70
CA TRP A 353 -24.17 6.86 -7.35
C TRP A 353 -24.08 6.49 -5.87
N CYS A 354 -22.89 6.53 -5.27
CA CYS A 354 -22.72 6.20 -3.85
C CYS A 354 -23.45 7.15 -2.90
N VAL A 355 -23.65 8.42 -3.26
CA VAL A 355 -24.41 9.37 -2.43
C VAL A 355 -25.91 9.12 -2.56
N ARG A 356 -26.39 8.62 -3.71
CA ARG A 356 -27.78 8.16 -3.84
C ARG A 356 -28.01 6.91 -2.98
N VAL A 357 -27.06 5.97 -2.99
CA VAL A 357 -27.10 4.78 -2.13
C VAL A 357 -26.99 5.20 -0.66
N TRP A 358 -26.04 6.04 -0.29
CA TRP A 358 -25.81 6.50 1.08
C TRP A 358 -25.92 8.04 1.17
N PRO A 359 -27.13 8.58 1.43
CA PRO A 359 -27.38 10.03 1.43
C PRO A 359 -26.54 10.82 2.44
N ASN A 360 -26.07 10.18 3.51
CA ASN A 360 -25.25 10.80 4.54
C ASN A 360 -23.74 10.67 4.27
N LEU A 361 -23.32 10.05 3.15
CA LEU A 361 -21.91 9.87 2.84
C LEU A 361 -21.19 11.23 2.70
N ARG A 362 -20.15 11.43 3.50
CA ARG A 362 -19.37 12.68 3.58
C ARG A 362 -17.89 12.48 3.36
N VAL A 363 -17.33 11.33 3.73
CA VAL A 363 -15.90 11.09 3.62
C VAL A 363 -15.59 9.71 3.04
N VAL A 364 -14.66 9.68 2.08
CA VAL A 364 -13.96 8.47 1.66
C VAL A 364 -12.49 8.59 2.04
N VAL A 365 -11.99 7.60 2.78
CA VAL A 365 -10.59 7.49 3.20
C VAL A 365 -9.93 6.35 2.44
N GLY A 366 -8.78 6.65 1.84
CA GLY A 366 -7.94 5.65 1.18
C GLY A 366 -6.63 6.25 0.68
N ILE A 367 -5.55 5.49 0.77
CA ILE A 367 -4.26 5.87 0.20
C ILE A 367 -4.41 5.92 -1.32
N CYS A 368 -4.26 7.12 -1.87
CA CYS A 368 -4.34 7.43 -3.31
C CYS A 368 -3.14 8.29 -3.77
N SER A 369 -2.01 8.24 -3.06
CA SER A 369 -0.78 8.97 -3.42
C SER A 369 0.11 8.15 -4.38
N GLY A 370 1.05 8.85 -5.04
CA GLY A 370 1.94 8.23 -6.02
C GLY A 370 1.16 7.58 -7.18
N VAL A 371 1.55 6.37 -7.56
CA VAL A 371 0.89 5.63 -8.65
C VAL A 371 -0.56 5.27 -8.38
N PHE A 372 -0.99 5.26 -7.12
CA PHE A 372 -2.38 5.00 -6.73
C PHE A 372 -3.31 6.20 -6.98
N ALA A 373 -2.79 7.36 -7.40
CA ALA A 373 -3.62 8.50 -7.77
C ALA A 373 -4.52 8.19 -9.00
N ALA A 374 -4.18 7.18 -9.80
CA ALA A 374 -4.94 6.75 -10.97
C ALA A 374 -6.42 6.46 -10.68
N VAL A 375 -6.75 5.96 -9.48
CA VAL A 375 -8.13 5.60 -9.12
C VAL A 375 -8.99 6.80 -8.73
N ILE A 376 -8.39 7.97 -8.44
CA ILE A 376 -9.11 9.14 -7.93
C ILE A 376 -10.27 9.56 -8.85
N PRO A 377 -10.11 9.70 -10.17
CA PRO A 377 -11.22 10.08 -11.05
C PRO A 377 -12.40 9.11 -10.99
N LYS A 378 -12.14 7.80 -10.90
CA LYS A 378 -13.21 6.80 -10.80
C LYS A 378 -13.90 6.84 -9.44
N ILE A 379 -13.14 7.01 -8.35
CA ILE A 379 -13.73 7.20 -7.02
C ILE A 379 -14.61 8.44 -7.02
N ARG A 380 -14.12 9.57 -7.55
CA ARG A 380 -14.87 10.82 -7.72
C ARG A 380 -16.14 10.64 -8.54
N HIS A 381 -16.09 9.84 -9.60
CA HIS A 381 -17.28 9.50 -10.37
C HIS A 381 -18.32 8.77 -9.50
N TYR A 382 -17.91 7.81 -8.68
CA TYR A 382 -18.83 7.09 -7.79
C TYR A 382 -19.41 7.95 -6.67
N VAL A 383 -18.60 8.77 -6.01
CA VAL A 383 -19.00 9.50 -4.80
C VAL A 383 -19.45 10.94 -5.07
N GLY A 384 -19.24 11.44 -6.27
CA GLY A 384 -19.56 12.82 -6.63
C GLY A 384 -18.54 13.84 -6.12
N PRO A 385 -18.77 15.13 -6.42
CA PRO A 385 -17.83 16.21 -6.11
C PRO A 385 -17.82 16.59 -4.62
N ASP A 386 -18.94 16.43 -3.92
CA ASP A 386 -19.14 17.00 -2.57
C ASP A 386 -18.59 16.11 -1.43
N VAL A 387 -18.32 14.84 -1.71
CA VAL A 387 -17.75 13.91 -0.71
C VAL A 387 -16.28 14.22 -0.52
N SER A 388 -15.81 14.46 0.70
CA SER A 388 -14.40 14.67 1.00
C SER A 388 -13.61 13.38 0.76
N MET A 389 -12.53 13.45 -0.01
CA MET A 389 -11.55 12.36 -0.08
C MET A 389 -10.41 12.70 0.85
N ARG A 390 -9.92 11.73 1.63
CA ARG A 390 -8.79 11.91 2.56
C ARG A 390 -7.78 10.78 2.42
N SER A 391 -6.52 11.11 2.61
CA SER A 391 -5.49 10.09 2.85
C SER A 391 -5.61 9.54 4.27
N LEU A 392 -5.10 8.34 4.50
CA LEU A 392 -5.03 7.78 5.85
C LEU A 392 -3.87 8.37 6.65
N GLY A 393 -2.77 8.69 5.97
CA GLY A 393 -1.49 9.10 6.54
C GLY A 393 -0.33 8.45 5.78
N PHE A 394 0.90 8.89 6.06
CA PHE A 394 2.10 8.32 5.47
C PHE A 394 2.70 7.30 6.44
N THR A 395 2.51 6.01 6.14
CA THR A 395 2.90 4.90 7.00
C THR A 395 3.63 3.81 6.22
N ALA A 396 4.56 3.14 6.91
CA ALA A 396 5.29 1.98 6.42
C ALA A 396 5.25 0.86 7.47
N SER A 397 5.71 -0.34 7.10
CA SER A 397 5.82 -1.44 8.09
C SER A 397 6.89 -1.11 9.14
N GLU A 398 7.85 -0.27 8.79
CA GLU A 398 8.93 0.19 9.65
C GLU A 398 8.49 1.28 10.63
N THR A 399 7.69 2.26 10.22
CA THR A 399 7.30 3.41 11.06
C THR A 399 6.07 4.18 10.52
N TYR A 400 5.47 5.00 11.37
CA TYR A 400 4.49 6.03 11.01
C TYR A 400 5.22 7.34 10.71
N VAL A 401 5.46 7.62 9.43
CA VAL A 401 6.25 8.77 8.98
C VAL A 401 5.54 10.10 9.25
N GLY A 402 4.24 10.19 8.91
CA GLY A 402 3.52 11.45 9.02
C GLY A 402 2.01 11.33 8.98
N MET A 403 1.36 12.29 9.60
CA MET A 403 -0.09 12.49 9.61
C MET A 403 -0.53 13.35 8.44
N VAL A 404 -1.80 13.26 8.05
CA VAL A 404 -2.39 14.15 7.03
C VAL A 404 -2.32 15.59 7.52
N TYR A 405 -1.74 16.48 6.70
CA TYR A 405 -1.66 17.90 7.04
C TYR A 405 -2.94 18.64 6.63
N LYS A 406 -3.29 18.58 5.34
CA LYS A 406 -4.53 19.15 4.79
C LYS A 406 -5.41 18.03 4.24
N PRO A 407 -6.62 17.79 4.78
CA PRO A 407 -7.50 16.71 4.31
C PRO A 407 -7.80 16.75 2.80
N GLU A 408 -7.89 17.95 2.22
CA GLU A 408 -8.11 18.23 0.80
C GLU A 408 -6.92 17.86 -0.09
N ASP A 409 -5.72 17.75 0.47
CA ASP A 409 -4.51 17.35 -0.26
C ASP A 409 -4.10 15.92 0.13
N LEU A 410 -4.42 14.98 -0.76
CA LEU A 410 -4.16 13.55 -0.57
C LEU A 410 -2.67 13.18 -0.52
N ASN A 411 -1.75 14.14 -0.74
CA ASN A 411 -0.31 13.92 -0.78
C ASN A 411 0.47 14.94 0.05
N LEU A 412 -0.11 15.49 1.12
CA LEU A 412 0.55 16.44 2.01
C LEU A 412 0.52 15.95 3.46
N TYR A 413 1.71 15.72 4.02
CA TYR A 413 1.88 15.05 5.30
C TYR A 413 2.74 15.87 6.27
N LYS A 414 2.31 15.99 7.52
CA LYS A 414 3.11 16.54 8.62
C LYS A 414 3.85 15.40 9.32
N THR A 415 5.15 15.55 9.48
CA THR A 415 6.01 14.52 10.10
C THR A 415 5.65 14.24 11.57
N SER A 416 5.84 12.99 11.98
CA SER A 416 5.72 12.58 13.39
C SER A 416 6.98 12.89 14.19
N PHE A 417 6.83 12.99 15.51
CA PHE A 417 7.92 13.11 16.48
C PHE A 417 8.07 11.88 17.38
N ASP A 418 7.34 10.80 17.07
CA ASP A 418 7.37 9.55 17.83
C ASP A 418 8.63 8.73 17.58
N ASP A 419 9.17 8.85 16.37
CA ASP A 419 10.42 8.27 15.89
C ASP A 419 11.29 9.42 15.34
N ILE A 420 12.55 9.15 15.07
CA ILE A 420 13.48 10.12 14.47
C ILE A 420 13.50 9.93 12.97
N ILE A 421 13.32 11.04 12.25
CA ILE A 421 13.40 11.11 10.79
C ILE A 421 14.59 12.02 10.43
N GLU A 422 15.60 11.42 9.80
CA GLU A 422 16.74 12.08 9.17
C GLU A 422 16.57 12.02 7.64
N TYR A 423 17.24 12.93 6.93
CA TYR A 423 17.01 13.15 5.50
C TYR A 423 18.31 12.99 4.72
N LEU A 424 18.33 12.07 3.76
CA LEU A 424 19.48 11.89 2.86
C LEU A 424 19.20 12.57 1.53
N ASP A 425 19.96 13.61 1.19
CA ASP A 425 19.78 14.31 -0.10
C ASP A 425 19.99 13.33 -1.26
N ILE A 426 19.08 13.34 -2.23
CA ILE A 426 19.15 12.40 -3.36
C ILE A 426 20.38 12.60 -4.26
N SER A 427 20.99 13.79 -4.21
CA SER A 427 22.19 14.16 -4.95
C SER A 427 23.49 13.93 -4.19
N ALA A 428 23.41 13.63 -2.88
CA ALA A 428 24.57 13.39 -2.04
C ALA A 428 25.04 11.92 -2.10
N GLU A 429 26.24 11.68 -1.57
CA GLU A 429 26.75 10.33 -1.36
C GLU A 429 25.86 9.58 -0.35
N GLU A 430 25.67 8.28 -0.57
CA GLU A 430 24.82 7.45 0.29
C GLU A 430 25.55 7.05 1.59
N GLN A 431 25.92 8.03 2.41
CA GLN A 431 26.67 7.86 3.66
C GLN A 431 25.97 8.57 4.84
N ALA A 432 26.24 8.10 6.05
CA ALA A 432 25.63 8.66 7.27
C ALA A 432 26.03 10.12 7.52
N THR A 433 27.23 10.52 7.10
CA THR A 433 27.76 11.89 7.18
C THR A 433 27.02 12.88 6.26
N SER A 434 26.28 12.38 5.27
CA SER A 434 25.46 13.17 4.35
C SER A 434 24.01 13.36 4.85
N LEU A 435 23.67 12.84 6.03
CA LEU A 435 22.35 13.03 6.63
C LEU A 435 22.13 14.47 7.09
N VAL A 436 20.96 14.98 6.77
CA VAL A 436 20.47 16.30 7.16
C VAL A 436 19.40 16.12 8.24
N SER A 437 19.48 16.93 9.29
CA SER A 437 18.49 16.94 10.37
C SER A 437 17.20 17.63 9.92
N CYS A 438 16.07 17.29 10.55
CA CYS A 438 14.74 17.81 10.17
C CYS A 438 14.60 19.34 10.22
N TRP A 439 15.48 20.04 10.95
CA TRP A 439 15.50 21.50 11.07
C TRP A 439 16.48 22.21 10.13
N ASP A 440 17.23 21.46 9.29
CA ASP A 440 18.21 22.01 8.34
C ASP A 440 17.87 21.66 6.87
N ILE A 441 16.79 20.90 6.63
CA ILE A 441 16.29 20.57 5.29
C ILE A 441 15.76 21.81 4.55
N GLN A 442 15.77 21.75 3.22
CA GLN A 442 15.40 22.88 2.35
C GLN A 442 14.05 22.64 1.65
N THR A 443 13.16 23.63 1.71
CA THR A 443 11.90 23.63 0.95
C THR A 443 12.14 23.44 -0.54
N GLY A 444 11.35 22.58 -1.19
CA GLY A 444 11.48 22.21 -2.60
C GLY A 444 12.58 21.18 -2.90
N SER A 445 13.44 20.86 -1.93
CA SER A 445 14.47 19.83 -2.10
C SER A 445 13.91 18.43 -1.84
N LYS A 446 14.59 17.43 -2.43
CA LYS A 446 14.18 16.03 -2.38
C LYS A 446 15.13 15.21 -1.55
N TYR A 447 14.57 14.39 -0.66
CA TYR A 447 15.34 13.58 0.28
C TYR A 447 14.78 12.16 0.36
N GLU A 448 15.66 11.19 0.57
CA GLU A 448 15.28 9.87 1.05
C GLU A 448 15.12 9.89 2.58
N ILE A 449 14.06 9.25 3.06
CA ILE A 449 13.77 9.12 4.48
C ILE A 449 14.66 8.04 5.13
N VAL A 450 15.31 8.42 6.22
CA VAL A 450 16.11 7.55 7.10
C VAL A 450 15.54 7.63 8.51
N VAL A 451 15.33 6.49 9.16
CA VAL A 451 14.56 6.43 10.42
C VAL A 451 15.31 5.73 11.55
N THR A 452 15.20 6.30 12.74
CA THR A 452 15.55 5.64 14.00
C THR A 452 14.29 5.53 14.85
N THR A 453 13.87 4.31 15.19
CA THR A 453 12.53 4.05 15.71
C THR A 453 12.53 3.52 17.14
N ARG A 454 11.43 3.76 17.84
CA ARG A 454 11.17 3.16 19.17
C ARG A 454 11.16 1.63 19.12
N ASP A 455 10.79 1.04 17.99
CA ASP A 455 10.84 -0.41 17.74
C ASP A 455 12.25 -0.98 17.50
N GLY A 456 13.30 -0.14 17.51
CA GLY A 456 14.68 -0.61 17.50
C GLY A 456 15.38 -0.59 16.14
N MET A 457 14.86 0.16 15.16
CA MET A 457 15.61 0.44 13.94
C MET A 457 16.56 1.63 14.19
N TRP A 458 17.78 1.58 13.67
CA TRP A 458 18.82 2.61 13.83
C TRP A 458 19.30 3.07 12.46
N ARG A 459 19.07 4.35 12.11
CA ARG A 459 19.37 4.95 10.80
C ARG A 459 19.00 4.03 9.63
N TYR A 460 17.83 3.41 9.73
CA TYR A 460 17.32 2.50 8.73
C TYR A 460 16.85 3.28 7.51
N ARG A 461 17.39 2.94 6.34
CA ARG A 461 16.97 3.55 5.07
C ARG A 461 15.61 3.00 4.65
N LEU A 462 14.59 3.85 4.73
CA LEU A 462 13.23 3.48 4.34
C LEU A 462 13.12 3.27 2.82
N GLY A 463 13.89 4.05 2.08
CA GLY A 463 13.90 4.09 0.62
C GLY A 463 12.81 4.98 0.04
N ASP A 464 11.96 5.61 0.84
CA ASP A 464 10.92 6.51 0.34
C ASP A 464 11.51 7.91 0.11
N ILE A 465 11.28 8.48 -1.07
CA ILE A 465 11.72 9.83 -1.47
C ILE A 465 10.56 10.81 -1.27
N VAL A 466 10.87 11.93 -0.63
CA VAL A 466 9.94 13.02 -0.36
C VAL A 466 10.47 14.35 -0.86
N GLU A 467 9.56 15.26 -1.17
CA GLU A 467 9.85 16.68 -1.37
C GLU A 467 9.37 17.46 -0.14
N VAL A 468 10.18 18.42 0.32
CA VAL A 468 9.81 19.30 1.44
C VAL A 468 8.88 20.39 0.92
N ALA A 469 7.61 20.36 1.32
CA ALA A 469 6.65 21.41 0.98
C ALA A 469 6.84 22.68 1.82
N GLY A 470 7.45 22.54 3.00
CA GLY A 470 7.71 23.63 3.95
C GLY A 470 7.63 23.12 5.38
N PHE A 471 7.30 24.01 6.30
CA PHE A 471 7.22 23.76 7.74
C PHE A 471 5.88 24.22 8.29
N ASP A 472 5.37 23.48 9.26
CA ASP A 472 4.18 23.87 10.01
C ASP A 472 4.47 25.20 10.75
N PRO A 473 3.64 26.25 10.56
CA PRO A 473 3.92 27.55 11.17
C PRO A 473 3.69 27.60 12.69
N MET A 474 3.06 26.57 13.28
CA MET A 474 2.76 26.51 14.71
C MET A 474 3.86 25.80 15.50
N ASP A 475 4.42 24.71 14.98
CA ASP A 475 5.42 23.91 15.69
C ASP A 475 6.70 23.60 14.92
N GLY A 476 6.82 24.07 13.68
CA GLY A 476 7.99 23.93 12.85
C GLY A 476 8.16 22.55 12.22
N ALA A 477 7.23 21.60 12.39
CA ALA A 477 7.37 20.27 11.83
C ALA A 477 7.50 20.31 10.30
N PRO A 478 8.41 19.52 9.69
CA PRO A 478 8.45 19.36 8.25
C PRO A 478 7.11 18.88 7.68
N ILE A 479 6.68 19.54 6.61
CA ILE A 479 5.56 19.14 5.76
C ILE A 479 6.13 18.55 4.47
N LEU A 480 5.71 17.34 4.14
CA LEU A 480 6.29 16.51 3.09
C LEU A 480 5.25 16.13 2.03
N ARG A 481 5.72 16.03 0.79
CA ARG A 481 5.01 15.34 -0.31
C ARG A 481 5.71 14.04 -0.63
N TYR A 482 4.98 12.94 -0.68
CA TYR A 482 5.53 11.68 -1.17
C TYR A 482 5.77 11.77 -2.68
N ILE A 483 6.94 11.34 -3.12
CA ILE A 483 7.32 11.32 -4.54
C ILE A 483 7.29 9.89 -5.07
N GLU A 484 8.20 9.04 -4.60
CA GLU A 484 8.35 7.66 -5.06
C GLU A 484 9.20 6.85 -4.07
N ARG A 485 9.41 5.56 -4.36
CA ARG A 485 10.35 4.72 -3.63
C ARG A 485 11.64 4.56 -4.43
N ARG A 486 12.77 4.95 -3.83
CA ARG A 486 14.13 4.81 -4.36
C ARG A 486 14.40 3.37 -4.77
N ASN A 487 15.10 3.21 -5.89
CA ASN A 487 15.51 1.92 -6.45
C ASN A 487 14.37 0.99 -6.89
N VAL A 488 13.13 1.47 -7.01
CA VAL A 488 12.12 0.82 -7.86
C VAL A 488 12.26 1.40 -9.27
N VAL A 489 13.43 1.11 -9.86
CA VAL A 489 13.85 1.62 -11.15
C VAL A 489 14.05 0.42 -12.06
N LEU A 490 13.37 0.41 -13.20
CA LEU A 490 13.67 -0.58 -14.23
C LEU A 490 14.97 -0.14 -14.91
N ARG A 491 16.06 -0.85 -14.61
CA ARG A 491 17.35 -0.65 -15.26
C ARG A 491 17.36 -1.46 -16.55
N PHE A 492 17.47 -0.78 -17.69
CA PHE A 492 17.57 -1.42 -18.99
C PHE A 492 18.60 -0.69 -19.85
N TYR A 493 19.67 -1.39 -20.23
CA TYR A 493 20.90 -0.77 -20.76
C TYR A 493 21.41 0.34 -19.81
N HIS A 494 21.73 1.51 -20.33
CA HIS A 494 22.16 2.67 -19.54
C HIS A 494 20.98 3.54 -19.06
N ALA A 495 19.74 3.16 -19.40
CA ALA A 495 18.55 3.87 -18.94
C ALA A 495 18.08 3.32 -17.57
N ASN A 496 17.94 4.23 -16.62
CA ASN A 496 17.37 3.98 -15.30
C ASN A 496 15.99 4.65 -15.28
N ILE A 497 14.90 3.89 -15.44
CA ILE A 497 13.55 4.47 -15.51
C ILE A 497 12.79 4.24 -14.20
N SER A 498 12.28 5.30 -13.58
CA SER A 498 11.55 5.22 -12.30
C SER A 498 10.08 4.82 -12.49
N GLU A 499 9.43 4.30 -11.43
CA GLU A 499 7.99 4.03 -11.45
C GLU A 499 7.15 5.28 -11.77
N ARG A 500 7.60 6.46 -11.32
CA ARG A 500 6.94 7.73 -11.63
C ARG A 500 7.02 8.05 -13.11
N GLU A 501 8.19 7.87 -13.74
CA GLU A 501 8.36 8.12 -15.18
C GLU A 501 7.47 7.18 -15.99
N LEU A 502 7.40 5.90 -15.63
CA LEU A 502 6.49 4.93 -16.25
C LEU A 502 5.01 5.32 -16.06
N ALA A 503 4.61 5.71 -14.85
CA ALA A 503 3.24 6.14 -14.57
C ALA A 503 2.87 7.42 -15.34
N SER A 504 3.73 8.43 -15.32
CA SER A 504 3.54 9.67 -16.10
C SER A 504 3.42 9.37 -17.60
N ALA A 505 4.21 8.44 -18.12
CA ALA A 505 4.18 8.08 -19.52
C ALA A 505 2.83 7.49 -19.96
N ILE A 506 2.26 6.54 -19.19
CA ILE A 506 0.96 5.98 -19.55
C ILE A 506 -0.19 6.98 -19.32
N PHE A 507 -0.10 7.83 -18.30
CA PHE A 507 -1.11 8.87 -18.05
C PHE A 507 -1.11 9.94 -19.15
N ALA A 508 0.02 10.22 -19.79
CA ALA A 508 0.07 11.11 -20.96
C ALA A 508 -0.79 10.62 -22.14
N ALA A 509 -1.15 9.32 -22.18
CA ALA A 509 -2.00 8.74 -23.21
C ALA A 509 -3.49 8.61 -22.81
N GLN A 510 -3.89 8.99 -21.59
CA GLN A 510 -5.25 8.81 -21.07
C GLN A 510 -6.33 9.53 -21.87
N GLU A 511 -6.04 10.69 -22.47
CA GLU A 511 -7.03 11.42 -23.27
C GLU A 511 -7.48 10.68 -24.55
N ILE A 512 -6.65 9.73 -25.01
CA ILE A 512 -6.90 8.90 -26.19
C ILE A 512 -7.32 7.49 -25.76
N LEU A 513 -6.65 6.92 -24.76
CA LEU A 513 -6.95 5.58 -24.27
C LEU A 513 -8.25 5.52 -23.45
N GLY A 514 -8.67 6.65 -22.88
CA GLY A 514 -9.64 6.68 -21.79
C GLY A 514 -8.95 6.56 -20.42
N PRO A 515 -9.71 6.75 -19.31
CA PRO A 515 -9.16 6.72 -17.97
C PRO A 515 -8.53 5.37 -17.64
N VAL A 516 -7.28 5.38 -17.18
CA VAL A 516 -6.58 4.16 -16.70
C VAL A 516 -7.04 3.87 -15.29
N VAL A 517 -7.56 2.67 -15.05
CA VAL A 517 -7.91 2.19 -13.71
C VAL A 517 -6.66 1.73 -12.98
N GLU A 518 -5.86 0.90 -13.65
CA GLU A 518 -4.62 0.35 -13.11
C GLU A 518 -3.74 -0.17 -14.25
N PHE A 519 -2.44 -0.29 -14.02
CA PHE A 519 -1.50 -0.75 -15.04
C PHE A 519 -0.29 -1.43 -14.42
N THR A 520 0.46 -2.16 -15.25
CA THR A 520 1.80 -2.65 -14.94
C THR A 520 2.68 -2.58 -16.20
N VAL A 521 3.99 -2.66 -16.02
CA VAL A 521 5.00 -2.60 -17.08
C VAL A 521 5.88 -3.84 -16.98
N MET A 522 6.20 -4.41 -18.13
CA MET A 522 7.15 -5.51 -18.29
C MET A 522 8.07 -5.23 -19.46
N LEU A 523 9.17 -5.98 -19.58
CA LEU A 523 10.00 -5.93 -20.78
C LEU A 523 9.32 -6.71 -21.91
N ASP A 524 8.97 -6.03 -23.00
CA ASP A 524 8.40 -6.67 -24.18
C ASP A 524 9.52 -7.21 -25.08
N ARG A 525 9.71 -8.52 -25.01
CA ARG A 525 10.74 -9.25 -25.77
C ARG A 525 10.21 -9.87 -27.06
N ARG A 526 8.95 -9.60 -27.44
CA ARG A 526 8.35 -10.15 -28.67
C ARG A 526 8.93 -9.55 -29.93
N THR A 527 9.47 -8.33 -29.84
CA THR A 527 10.14 -7.62 -30.92
C THR A 527 11.51 -7.14 -30.47
N MET A 528 12.44 -7.01 -31.43
CA MET A 528 13.76 -6.43 -31.20
C MET A 528 13.83 -5.06 -31.89
N PRO A 529 14.46 -4.05 -31.25
CA PRO A 529 15.00 -4.06 -29.89
C PRO A 529 13.89 -4.18 -28.81
N VAL A 530 14.24 -4.77 -27.66
CA VAL A 530 13.31 -4.97 -26.53
C VAL A 530 12.80 -3.62 -26.03
N GLY A 531 11.48 -3.50 -25.88
CA GLY A 531 10.82 -2.27 -25.43
C GLY A 531 10.13 -2.43 -24.08
N PHE A 532 9.52 -1.33 -23.60
CA PHE A 532 8.63 -1.37 -22.44
C PHE A 532 7.21 -1.76 -22.86
N GLY A 533 6.71 -2.87 -22.32
CA GLY A 533 5.34 -3.32 -22.53
C GLY A 533 4.42 -2.86 -21.41
N PHE A 534 3.55 -1.89 -21.70
CA PHE A 534 2.52 -1.41 -20.79
C PHE A 534 1.29 -2.31 -20.90
N ILE A 535 0.88 -2.89 -19.78
CA ILE A 535 -0.37 -3.62 -19.66
C ILE A 535 -1.36 -2.80 -18.83
N VAL A 536 -2.52 -2.51 -19.40
CA VAL A 536 -3.38 -1.43 -18.93
C VAL A 536 -4.83 -1.91 -18.80
N GLU A 537 -5.42 -1.74 -17.63
CA GLU A 537 -6.87 -1.88 -17.44
C GLU A 537 -7.49 -0.49 -17.54
N LEU A 538 -8.40 -0.32 -18.49
CA LEU A 538 -9.10 0.93 -18.73
C LEU A 538 -10.45 0.94 -18.02
N GLN A 539 -10.97 2.14 -17.76
CA GLN A 539 -12.32 2.30 -17.28
C GLN A 539 -13.31 1.92 -18.38
N GLY A 540 -14.09 0.86 -18.14
CA GLY A 540 -15.20 0.46 -19.01
C GLY A 540 -16.42 1.38 -18.90
N GLY A 541 -17.25 1.37 -19.95
CA GLY A 541 -18.62 1.90 -19.92
C GLY A 541 -19.56 1.03 -19.07
N PRO A 542 -20.84 1.43 -18.94
CA PRO A 542 -21.81 0.77 -18.05
C PRO A 542 -22.01 -0.74 -18.28
N ASN A 543 -21.65 -1.28 -19.46
CA ASN A 543 -21.72 -2.71 -19.79
C ASN A 543 -20.34 -3.40 -19.90
N GLY A 544 -19.26 -2.76 -19.44
CA GLY A 544 -17.90 -3.31 -19.55
C GLY A 544 -17.26 -3.15 -20.94
N GLU A 545 -17.92 -2.47 -21.87
CA GLU A 545 -17.33 -2.11 -23.17
C GLU A 545 -16.19 -1.09 -23.00
N LEU A 546 -15.18 -1.16 -23.87
CA LEU A 546 -14.08 -0.18 -23.96
C LEU A 546 -14.55 1.15 -24.59
N SER A 547 -15.74 1.63 -24.21
CA SER A 547 -16.47 2.73 -24.84
C SER A 547 -15.81 4.11 -24.75
N LEU A 548 -14.68 4.22 -24.05
CA LEU A 548 -13.93 5.46 -23.83
C LEU A 548 -12.64 5.55 -24.66
N LEU A 549 -12.28 4.49 -25.41
CA LEU A 549 -11.17 4.52 -26.35
C LEU A 549 -11.54 5.38 -27.57
N LYS A 550 -10.72 6.38 -27.91
CA LYS A 550 -10.81 7.07 -29.20
C LYS A 550 -10.20 6.18 -30.28
N GLU A 551 -11.02 5.29 -30.83
CA GLU A 551 -10.61 4.23 -31.76
C GLU A 551 -9.74 4.72 -32.93
N ASP A 552 -10.11 5.85 -33.51
CA ASP A 552 -9.44 6.50 -34.62
C ASP A 552 -8.06 7.08 -34.24
N GLU A 553 -7.89 7.49 -32.97
CA GLU A 553 -6.65 8.09 -32.46
C GLU A 553 -5.77 7.12 -31.67
N ALA A 554 -6.28 5.95 -31.27
CA ALA A 554 -5.62 5.02 -30.35
C ALA A 554 -4.20 4.65 -30.79
N HIS A 555 -3.96 4.53 -32.09
CA HIS A 555 -2.65 4.23 -32.68
C HIS A 555 -1.54 5.24 -32.31
N ARG A 556 -1.90 6.45 -31.85
CA ARG A 556 -0.98 7.50 -31.39
C ARG A 556 -0.51 7.29 -29.94
N ALA A 557 -1.23 6.52 -29.14
CA ALA A 557 -0.95 6.35 -27.71
C ALA A 557 0.47 5.80 -27.43
N PRO A 558 0.99 4.77 -28.13
CA PRO A 558 2.39 4.34 -27.96
C PRO A 558 3.41 5.46 -28.23
N GLY A 559 3.10 6.36 -29.17
CA GLY A 559 3.93 7.52 -29.47
C GLY A 559 3.94 8.56 -28.36
N LEU A 560 2.80 8.79 -27.70
CA LEU A 560 2.70 9.69 -26.54
C LEU A 560 3.46 9.15 -25.33
N VAL A 561 3.32 7.85 -25.06
CA VAL A 561 4.09 7.16 -24.01
C VAL A 561 5.59 7.30 -24.27
N HIS A 562 6.03 7.03 -25.50
CA HIS A 562 7.43 7.17 -25.90
C HIS A 562 7.94 8.61 -25.73
N ALA A 563 7.19 9.60 -26.23
CA ALA A 563 7.56 11.01 -26.12
C ALA A 563 7.67 11.47 -24.66
N SER A 564 6.77 11.00 -23.79
CA SER A 564 6.83 11.30 -22.36
C SER A 564 8.06 10.68 -21.70
N LEU A 565 8.43 9.45 -22.06
CA LEU A 565 9.64 8.81 -21.52
C LEU A 565 10.92 9.52 -22.01
N CYS A 566 10.99 9.90 -23.28
CA CYS A 566 12.12 10.67 -23.80
C CYS A 566 12.26 12.03 -23.12
N ALA A 567 11.14 12.74 -22.93
CA ALA A 567 11.15 14.05 -22.25
C ALA A 567 11.56 13.96 -20.77
N ALA A 568 11.28 12.83 -20.11
CA ALA A 568 11.63 12.61 -18.72
C ALA A 568 13.08 12.10 -18.53
N ASN A 569 13.61 11.34 -19.48
CA ASN A 569 14.83 10.57 -19.30
C ASN A 569 15.72 10.58 -20.56
N GLU A 570 16.75 11.44 -20.56
CA GLU A 570 17.69 11.60 -21.68
C GLU A 570 18.43 10.29 -22.03
N ASN A 571 18.73 9.45 -21.04
CA ASN A 571 19.36 8.15 -21.28
C ASN A 571 18.43 7.22 -22.04
N TYR A 572 17.13 7.17 -21.69
CA TYR A 572 16.14 6.41 -22.45
C TYR A 572 16.03 6.92 -23.90
N GLU A 573 15.97 8.23 -24.10
CA GLU A 573 15.95 8.82 -25.45
C GLU A 573 17.17 8.40 -26.26
N ASN A 574 18.37 8.50 -25.67
CA ASN A 574 19.61 8.14 -26.34
C ASN A 574 19.66 6.65 -26.70
N GLU A 575 19.29 5.76 -25.77
CA GLU A 575 19.27 4.30 -25.99
C GLU A 575 18.22 3.88 -27.03
N CYS A 576 17.08 4.59 -27.13
CA CYS A 576 16.13 4.40 -28.22
C CYS A 576 16.69 4.86 -29.57
N ARG A 577 17.33 6.03 -29.60
CA ARG A 577 17.89 6.63 -30.82
C ARG A 577 18.99 5.77 -31.44
N ILE A 578 19.82 5.10 -30.63
CA ILE A 578 20.86 4.18 -31.09
C ILE A 578 20.33 2.74 -31.33
N GLY A 579 19.04 2.50 -31.10
CA GLY A 579 18.39 1.22 -31.40
C GLY A 579 18.63 0.10 -30.38
N HIS A 580 19.06 0.42 -29.15
CA HIS A 580 19.16 -0.56 -28.07
C HIS A 580 17.82 -0.84 -27.40
N ILE A 581 16.97 0.19 -27.27
CA ILE A 581 15.64 0.08 -26.66
C ILE A 581 14.57 0.28 -27.73
N GLY A 582 13.59 -0.61 -27.74
CA GLY A 582 12.42 -0.55 -28.60
C GLY A 582 11.39 0.47 -28.13
N HIS A 583 10.51 0.84 -29.06
CA HIS A 583 9.36 1.66 -28.73
C HIS A 583 8.43 0.92 -27.77
N PRO A 584 7.75 1.65 -26.86
CA PRO A 584 6.84 1.04 -25.91
C PRO A 584 5.62 0.45 -26.62
N THR A 585 5.11 -0.67 -26.11
CA THR A 585 3.85 -1.28 -26.54
C THR A 585 2.78 -1.05 -25.49
N ILE A 586 1.51 -0.99 -25.91
CA ILE A 586 0.37 -0.84 -24.99
C ILE A 586 -0.62 -1.96 -25.29
N ARG A 587 -0.93 -2.76 -24.26
CA ARG A 587 -1.87 -3.87 -24.30
C ARG A 587 -2.94 -3.66 -23.25
N ILE A 588 -4.19 -3.78 -23.67
CA ILE A 588 -5.37 -3.56 -22.84
C ILE A 588 -5.85 -4.92 -22.37
N VAL A 589 -6.09 -5.04 -21.06
CA VAL A 589 -6.64 -6.26 -20.43
C VAL A 589 -8.13 -6.12 -20.18
N ALA A 590 -8.80 -7.27 -20.00
CA ALA A 590 -10.22 -7.31 -19.65
C ALA A 590 -10.50 -6.56 -18.32
N PRO A 591 -11.65 -5.88 -18.19
CA PRO A 591 -12.06 -5.27 -16.92
C PRO A 591 -12.06 -6.28 -15.76
N GLY A 592 -11.50 -5.86 -14.61
CA GLY A 592 -11.41 -6.71 -13.41
C GLY A 592 -10.17 -7.60 -13.34
N THR A 593 -9.27 -7.57 -14.35
CA THR A 593 -8.01 -8.33 -14.35
C THR A 593 -7.17 -8.02 -13.11
N PHE A 594 -6.95 -6.75 -12.78
CA PHE A 594 -6.08 -6.41 -11.65
C PHE A 594 -6.75 -6.60 -10.27
N ARG A 595 -8.09 -6.60 -10.24
CA ARG A 595 -8.85 -7.02 -9.06
C ARG A 595 -8.68 -8.53 -8.80
N GLU A 596 -8.73 -9.35 -9.85
CA GLU A 596 -8.47 -10.78 -9.75
C GLU A 596 -7.00 -11.05 -9.34
N TYR A 597 -6.04 -10.28 -9.87
CA TYR A 597 -4.65 -10.33 -9.41
C TYR A 597 -4.53 -10.08 -7.90
N ARG A 598 -5.17 -9.01 -7.40
CA ARG A 598 -5.18 -8.72 -5.95
C ARG A 598 -5.81 -9.85 -5.15
N LYS A 599 -6.96 -10.37 -5.59
CA LYS A 599 -7.63 -11.51 -4.95
C LYS A 599 -6.68 -12.71 -4.82
N ASN A 600 -6.10 -13.16 -5.94
CA ASN A 600 -5.20 -14.32 -5.98
C ASN A 600 -3.97 -14.09 -5.09
N LYS A 601 -3.40 -12.89 -5.10
CA LYS A 601 -2.24 -12.52 -4.27
C LYS A 601 -2.58 -12.53 -2.77
N ILE A 602 -3.76 -12.05 -2.38
CA ILE A 602 -4.22 -12.07 -0.98
C ILE A 602 -4.43 -13.51 -0.52
N GLU A 603 -5.11 -14.32 -1.33
CA GLU A 603 -5.40 -15.73 -1.02
C GLU A 603 -4.12 -16.56 -0.91
N ALA A 604 -3.14 -16.33 -1.79
CA ALA A 604 -1.83 -16.98 -1.73
C ALA A 604 -1.03 -16.60 -0.46
N MET A 605 -1.19 -15.38 0.05
CA MET A 605 -0.49 -14.90 1.25
C MET A 605 -1.06 -15.45 2.57
N LYS A 606 -2.23 -16.12 2.55
CA LYS A 606 -2.90 -16.74 3.71
C LYS A 606 -2.93 -15.85 4.96
N GLY A 607 -3.40 -14.60 4.81
CA GLY A 607 -3.58 -13.67 5.93
C GLY A 607 -3.28 -12.22 5.50
N GLY A 608 -4.27 -11.35 5.70
CA GLY A 608 -4.20 -9.93 5.37
C GLY A 608 -5.02 -9.50 4.16
N ALA A 609 -6.36 -9.59 4.26
CA ALA A 609 -7.26 -9.04 3.24
C ALA A 609 -7.10 -7.51 3.10
N GLY A 610 -6.98 -7.00 1.87
CA GLY A 610 -7.05 -5.57 1.56
C GLY A 610 -5.72 -4.79 1.39
N GLN A 611 -4.55 -5.44 1.37
CA GLN A 611 -3.26 -4.75 1.20
C GLN A 611 -2.43 -5.19 -0.03
N ALA A 612 -2.97 -6.06 -0.90
CA ALA A 612 -2.27 -6.43 -2.13
C ALA A 612 -2.24 -5.26 -3.13
N LYS A 613 -1.04 -5.02 -3.68
CA LYS A 613 -0.77 -4.01 -4.70
C LYS A 613 -0.33 -4.67 -6.00
N VAL A 614 -0.78 -4.14 -7.12
CA VAL A 614 -0.20 -4.41 -8.45
C VAL A 614 1.13 -3.65 -8.53
N PRO A 615 2.25 -4.32 -8.85
CA PRO A 615 3.51 -3.64 -9.02
C PRO A 615 3.49 -2.81 -10.30
N VAL A 616 4.09 -1.62 -10.30
CA VAL A 616 4.25 -0.81 -11.52
C VAL A 616 5.13 -1.57 -12.51
N VAL A 617 6.15 -2.27 -12.01
CA VAL A 617 6.99 -3.17 -12.81
C VAL A 617 6.76 -4.62 -12.37
N MET A 618 6.19 -5.42 -13.25
CA MET A 618 5.97 -6.85 -13.00
C MET A 618 7.20 -7.64 -13.44
N LEU A 619 7.95 -8.18 -12.48
CA LEU A 619 9.14 -9.00 -12.74
C LEU A 619 8.87 -10.51 -12.68
N ASP A 620 7.83 -10.91 -11.96
CA ASP A 620 7.46 -12.32 -11.78
C ASP A 620 6.92 -12.90 -13.09
N GLN A 621 7.59 -13.91 -13.63
CA GLN A 621 7.28 -14.44 -14.96
C GLN A 621 5.92 -15.13 -15.02
N GLU A 622 5.53 -15.87 -13.98
CA GLU A 622 4.24 -16.54 -13.92
C GLU A 622 3.10 -15.52 -13.93
N MET A 623 3.25 -14.43 -13.18
CA MET A 623 2.28 -13.33 -13.18
C MET A 623 2.28 -12.54 -14.49
N GLN A 624 3.43 -12.37 -15.16
CA GLN A 624 3.47 -11.78 -16.50
C GLN A 624 2.62 -12.61 -17.45
N ASP A 625 2.88 -13.91 -17.54
CA ASP A 625 2.15 -14.81 -18.45
C ASP A 625 0.65 -14.80 -18.14
N TRP A 626 0.26 -14.88 -16.86
CA TRP A 626 -1.13 -14.82 -16.40
C TRP A 626 -1.86 -13.53 -16.79
N VAL A 627 -1.18 -12.38 -16.72
CA VAL A 627 -1.74 -11.09 -17.15
C VAL A 627 -1.84 -11.03 -18.68
N LEU A 628 -0.87 -11.58 -19.40
CA LEU A 628 -0.84 -11.58 -20.86
C LEU A 628 -1.97 -12.42 -21.49
N GLU A 629 -2.37 -13.51 -20.85
CA GLU A 629 -3.54 -14.31 -21.26
C GLU A 629 -4.86 -13.53 -21.22
N ARG A 630 -4.91 -12.43 -20.45
CA ARG A 630 -6.10 -11.57 -20.28
C ARG A 630 -6.08 -10.34 -21.18
N VAL A 631 -5.09 -10.22 -22.07
CA VAL A 631 -5.02 -9.13 -23.05
C VAL A 631 -6.15 -9.29 -24.05
N VAL A 632 -7.04 -8.30 -24.10
CA VAL A 632 -8.18 -8.26 -25.05
C VAL A 632 -7.83 -7.47 -26.30
N ARG A 633 -6.82 -6.59 -26.23
CA ARG A 633 -6.41 -5.75 -27.36
C ARG A 633 -4.97 -5.28 -27.23
N GLU A 634 -4.27 -5.22 -28.36
CA GLU A 634 -3.01 -4.49 -28.49
C GLU A 634 -3.20 -3.21 -29.30
N VAL A 635 -2.67 -2.10 -28.80
CA VAL A 635 -2.71 -0.80 -29.48
C VAL A 635 -1.50 -0.72 -30.41
N HIS A 636 -1.75 -0.88 -31.70
CA HIS A 636 -0.71 -0.94 -32.71
C HIS A 636 -0.27 0.47 -33.12
N ARG A 637 1.04 0.68 -33.22
CA ARG A 637 1.60 1.85 -33.89
C ARG A 637 1.41 1.69 -35.41
N PRO A 638 1.13 2.77 -36.18
CA PRO A 638 1.16 2.70 -37.63
C PRO A 638 2.55 2.26 -38.09
N ALA A 639 2.62 1.37 -39.09
CA ALA A 639 3.88 1.09 -39.77
C ALA A 639 4.47 2.43 -40.27
N PRO A 640 5.80 2.63 -40.20
CA PRO A 640 6.40 3.81 -40.80
C PRO A 640 5.98 3.86 -42.27
N GLU A 641 5.45 5.00 -42.73
CA GLU A 641 5.16 5.18 -44.16
C GLU A 641 6.45 4.86 -44.94
N PRO A 642 6.37 4.07 -46.03
CA PRO A 642 7.53 3.87 -46.87
C PRO A 642 8.00 5.25 -47.33
N VAL A 643 9.20 5.62 -46.91
CA VAL A 643 9.85 6.84 -47.38
C VAL A 643 10.01 6.66 -48.88
N THR A 644 9.10 7.25 -49.64
CA THR A 644 9.23 7.33 -51.09
C THR A 644 10.32 8.37 -51.32
N VAL A 645 11.58 7.93 -51.24
CA VAL A 645 12.70 8.73 -51.73
C VAL A 645 12.39 8.93 -53.21
N GLY A 646 12.05 10.15 -53.59
CA GLY A 646 11.88 10.52 -54.99
C GLY A 646 13.17 10.23 -55.73
N VAL A 647 13.23 9.10 -56.43
CA VAL A 647 14.30 8.80 -57.38
C VAL A 647 14.02 9.65 -58.63
N ALA A 648 14.35 10.93 -58.53
CA ALA A 648 14.59 11.77 -59.67
C ALA A 648 16.10 12.09 -59.68
N ARG A 649 16.79 11.60 -60.71
CA ARG A 649 18.24 11.69 -60.99
C ARG A 649 19.15 10.60 -60.39
N ILE A 650 18.98 9.36 -60.85
CA ILE A 650 20.12 8.45 -61.10
C ILE A 650 19.83 7.60 -62.37
N GLU A 651 19.39 8.23 -63.48
CA GLU A 651 19.32 7.57 -64.80
C GLU A 651 20.17 8.26 -65.88
N GLU A 652 20.87 9.36 -65.56
CA GLU A 652 21.74 10.07 -66.51
C GLU A 652 23.24 9.76 -66.36
N VAL A 653 23.63 8.86 -65.44
CA VAL A 653 25.06 8.53 -65.21
C VAL A 653 25.38 7.03 -65.44
N ILE A 654 24.38 6.19 -65.73
CA ILE A 654 24.59 4.74 -65.97
C ILE A 654 24.39 4.35 -67.45
N SER A 655 24.00 5.27 -68.35
CA SER A 655 23.88 4.95 -69.79
C SER A 655 25.18 5.10 -70.61
N SER A 656 26.32 5.36 -69.97
CA SER A 656 27.60 5.58 -70.66
C SER A 656 28.70 4.54 -70.38
N ALA A 657 28.40 3.43 -69.70
CA ALA A 657 29.44 2.46 -69.31
C ALA A 657 29.19 0.98 -69.65
N GLU A 658 28.04 0.58 -70.22
CA GLU A 658 27.76 -0.84 -70.50
C GLU A 658 27.25 -1.08 -71.93
N THR A 659 27.89 -0.44 -72.91
CA THR A 659 27.97 -0.96 -74.28
C THR A 659 29.34 -1.58 -74.52
N SER A 660 29.61 -2.69 -73.85
CA SER A 660 30.58 -3.69 -74.31
C SER A 660 30.30 -5.00 -73.60
N GLU A 661 30.23 -6.09 -74.36
CA GLU A 661 30.12 -7.49 -73.94
C GLU A 661 28.69 -8.04 -73.86
N ALA A 662 28.10 -8.19 -75.05
CA ALA A 662 27.24 -9.33 -75.36
C ALA A 662 28.10 -10.46 -75.97
N GLU A 663 27.56 -11.68 -75.91
CA GLU A 663 28.02 -12.95 -76.51
C GLU A 663 28.83 -13.87 -75.57
N ASP A 664 28.16 -14.80 -74.88
CA ASP A 664 28.07 -16.18 -75.37
C ASP A 664 27.04 -17.05 -74.59
N SER A 665 26.79 -18.22 -75.16
CA SER A 665 25.58 -19.06 -75.23
C SER A 665 25.29 -20.09 -74.12
N ASP A 666 23.98 -20.28 -73.88
CA ASP A 666 23.16 -21.52 -73.88
C ASP A 666 23.44 -22.78 -73.00
N ALA A 667 22.30 -23.42 -72.63
CA ALA A 667 22.03 -24.84 -72.30
C ALA A 667 21.73 -25.29 -70.84
N GLY A 668 20.54 -25.92 -70.65
CA GLY A 668 20.41 -27.17 -69.86
C GLY A 668 19.24 -27.33 -68.86
N SER A 669 18.29 -28.21 -69.18
CA SER A 669 17.09 -28.73 -68.45
C SER A 669 17.33 -29.55 -67.15
N THR A 670 16.41 -29.74 -66.18
CA THR A 670 15.29 -30.74 -66.10
C THR A 670 14.63 -30.69 -64.68
N ALA A 671 13.29 -30.72 -64.51
CA ALA A 671 12.39 -31.79 -63.98
C ALA A 671 12.89 -32.56 -62.71
N GLU A 672 12.14 -32.90 -61.63
CA GLU A 672 10.81 -33.53 -61.52
C GLU A 672 10.34 -33.70 -60.02
N THR A 673 9.02 -33.64 -59.75
CA THR A 673 8.14 -34.35 -58.73
C THR A 673 8.53 -34.50 -57.23
N ALA A 674 7.73 -34.09 -56.23
CA ALA A 674 6.38 -34.51 -55.72
C ALA A 674 6.35 -35.75 -54.78
N SER A 675 5.83 -35.61 -53.55
CA SER A 675 4.79 -36.48 -52.95
C SER A 675 4.33 -36.01 -51.55
N GLU A 676 3.04 -36.22 -51.31
CA GLU A 676 2.22 -35.91 -50.14
C GLU A 676 2.23 -37.06 -49.10
N HIS A 677 1.74 -36.79 -47.88
CA HIS A 677 0.93 -37.76 -47.14
C HIS A 677 0.01 -37.12 -46.10
N GLU A 678 -1.30 -37.30 -46.29
CA GLU A 678 -2.40 -37.11 -45.34
C GLU A 678 -2.60 -38.35 -44.45
N GLY A 679 -3.29 -38.16 -43.31
CA GLY A 679 -3.94 -39.23 -42.54
C GLY A 679 -4.78 -38.69 -41.37
N ALA A 680 -6.11 -38.68 -41.55
CA ALA A 680 -7.13 -38.34 -40.56
C ALA A 680 -7.65 -39.58 -39.80
N HIS A 681 -8.24 -39.39 -38.61
CA HIS A 681 -9.36 -40.20 -38.14
C HIS A 681 -10.17 -39.54 -37.00
N GLU A 682 -11.48 -39.73 -37.08
CA GLU A 682 -12.59 -39.13 -36.32
C GLU A 682 -13.37 -40.23 -35.56
N HIS A 683 -14.06 -39.92 -34.44
CA HIS A 683 -15.29 -40.52 -33.82
C HIS A 683 -15.34 -40.07 -32.32
N GLY A 684 -16.42 -39.76 -31.59
CA GLY A 684 -17.88 -39.78 -31.82
C GLY A 684 -18.65 -40.19 -30.52
N LYS A 685 -19.38 -39.24 -29.89
CA LYS A 685 -20.64 -39.32 -29.08
C LYS A 685 -20.76 -40.15 -27.76
N ALA A 686 -21.32 -39.52 -26.70
CA ALA A 686 -22.70 -39.71 -26.18
C ALA A 686 -22.90 -39.60 -24.63
N ARG A 687 -24.02 -38.95 -24.27
CA ARG A 687 -24.70 -38.71 -22.96
C ARG A 687 -25.13 -39.96 -22.17
N ALA A 688 -25.30 -39.81 -20.85
CA ALA A 688 -26.36 -40.47 -20.08
C ALA A 688 -26.89 -39.59 -18.91
N VAL A 689 -28.21 -39.62 -18.74
CA VAL A 689 -29.05 -38.97 -17.71
C VAL A 689 -29.63 -40.09 -16.84
N ILE A 690 -29.60 -40.00 -15.50
CA ILE A 690 -30.51 -40.76 -14.62
C ILE A 690 -30.94 -39.88 -13.42
N SER A 691 -32.21 -40.02 -13.08
CA SER A 691 -33.04 -39.21 -12.18
C SER A 691 -33.35 -39.88 -10.83
N ARG A 692 -33.78 -39.05 -9.87
CA ARG A 692 -34.72 -39.30 -8.74
C ARG A 692 -34.24 -40.17 -7.55
N SER A 693 -34.29 -39.61 -6.34
CA SER A 693 -35.44 -39.73 -5.42
C SER A 693 -35.14 -39.21 -3.99
N GLN A 694 -36.10 -38.44 -3.46
CA GLN A 694 -36.35 -38.14 -2.03
C GLN A 694 -37.21 -39.30 -1.44
N PRO A 695 -37.46 -39.45 -0.10
CA PRO A 695 -38.01 -38.40 0.77
C PRO A 695 -37.81 -38.48 2.32
N SER A 696 -38.35 -37.45 3.01
CA SER A 696 -38.88 -37.42 4.39
C SER A 696 -37.86 -37.36 5.55
N LYS A 697 -38.06 -36.71 6.72
CA LYS A 697 -39.26 -36.39 7.53
C LYS A 697 -39.07 -35.09 8.35
N SER A 698 -40.21 -34.47 8.65
CA SER A 698 -40.48 -33.42 9.64
C SER A 698 -40.36 -33.90 11.09
N TRP A 699 -40.00 -32.99 12.02
CA TRP A 699 -40.50 -32.96 13.41
C TRP A 699 -40.54 -31.51 13.94
N THR A 700 -41.62 -31.22 14.66
CA THR A 700 -42.06 -29.94 15.24
C THR A 700 -41.83 -29.90 16.76
N SER A 701 -41.52 -28.73 17.31
CA SER A 701 -41.95 -28.16 18.62
C SER A 701 -40.96 -27.04 19.00
N GLY A 702 -41.32 -25.84 19.43
CA GLY A 702 -42.58 -25.28 19.91
C GLY A 702 -42.50 -25.00 21.41
N TRP A 703 -41.98 -23.85 21.82
CA TRP A 703 -42.25 -23.19 23.12
C TRP A 703 -42.14 -21.67 22.95
N GLY A 704 -43.15 -20.96 23.43
CA GLY A 704 -43.27 -19.50 23.34
C GLY A 704 -43.40 -18.81 24.71
N PHE A 705 -43.66 -17.50 24.62
CA PHE A 705 -44.10 -16.51 25.63
C PHE A 705 -43.06 -15.71 26.45
N SER A 706 -42.73 -14.52 25.91
CA SER A 706 -42.88 -13.11 26.41
C SER A 706 -43.68 -12.81 27.71
N PRO A 707 -43.83 -11.53 28.18
CA PRO A 707 -42.91 -10.36 28.38
C PRO A 707 -43.23 -9.56 29.70
N LEU A 708 -42.75 -8.29 29.83
CA LEU A 708 -43.09 -7.17 30.79
C LEU A 708 -42.05 -6.94 31.91
N MET A 709 -41.64 -5.73 32.34
CA MET A 709 -42.01 -4.30 32.21
C MET A 709 -40.77 -3.46 32.58
N ALA A 710 -40.37 -2.43 31.81
CA ALA A 710 -40.65 -0.99 32.01
C ALA A 710 -40.15 -0.36 33.34
N GLY A 711 -39.27 0.64 33.23
CA GLY A 711 -38.87 1.52 34.34
C GLY A 711 -37.77 2.52 33.96
N SER A 712 -38.18 3.71 33.50
CA SER A 712 -37.35 4.86 33.16
C SER A 712 -36.63 5.48 34.36
N VAL A 713 -35.34 5.82 34.26
CA VAL A 713 -34.73 6.99 34.93
C VAL A 713 -33.55 7.52 34.09
N PHE A 714 -33.57 8.83 33.85
CA PHE A 714 -32.54 9.65 33.21
C PHE A 714 -31.16 9.55 33.89
N GLY A 715 -30.08 9.57 33.08
CA GLY A 715 -28.74 9.97 33.51
C GLY A 715 -27.63 9.02 33.06
N GLY A 716 -26.79 9.46 32.10
CA GLY A 716 -25.55 8.76 31.78
C GLY A 716 -25.02 8.95 30.35
N LEU A 717 -24.76 10.21 29.96
CA LEU A 717 -23.76 10.49 28.92
C LEU A 717 -22.36 10.30 29.55
N TYR A 718 -21.40 9.83 28.73
CA TYR A 718 -20.02 9.42 29.07
C TYR A 718 -19.88 7.98 29.61
N VAL A 719 -18.83 7.30 29.13
CA VAL A 719 -18.40 5.91 29.45
C VAL A 719 -18.90 4.84 28.48
N GLY A 720 -18.28 4.78 27.29
CA GLY A 720 -18.46 3.68 26.33
C GLY A 720 -17.23 3.49 25.45
N MET A 721 -16.03 3.43 26.06
CA MET A 721 -14.77 2.87 25.51
C MET A 721 -13.57 3.07 26.45
N ARG A 722 -13.69 3.85 27.53
CA ARG A 722 -12.69 3.89 28.63
C ARG A 722 -12.74 2.69 29.58
N LEU A 723 -13.81 1.88 29.57
CA LEU A 723 -13.97 0.74 30.51
C LEU A 723 -13.02 -0.44 30.22
N VAL A 724 -12.38 -0.50 29.05
CA VAL A 724 -11.40 -1.55 28.71
C VAL A 724 -10.05 -1.33 29.40
N ARG A 725 -9.74 -0.11 29.88
CA ARG A 725 -8.50 0.14 30.63
C ARG A 725 -8.53 -0.38 32.08
N SER A 726 -9.69 -0.69 32.66
CA SER A 726 -9.81 -1.10 34.08
C SER A 726 -10.12 -2.58 34.30
N LEU A 727 -10.27 -3.38 33.23
CA LEU A 727 -10.50 -4.83 33.32
C LEU A 727 -9.25 -5.68 33.02
N PHE A 728 -8.13 -5.04 32.63
CA PHE A 728 -6.83 -5.70 32.37
C PHE A 728 -5.75 -5.32 33.40
N ALA A 729 -6.17 -4.95 34.62
CA ALA A 729 -5.28 -4.76 35.77
C ALA A 729 -5.61 -5.75 36.90
N VAL A 730 -5.80 -7.02 36.53
CA VAL A 730 -5.63 -8.22 37.38
C VAL A 730 -5.02 -9.31 36.51
#